data_AF-A0A6J4KI34-F1
#
_entry.id   AF-A0A6J4KI34-F1
#
_cell.length_a   1.000
_cell.length_b   1.000
_cell.length_c   1.000
_cell.angle_alpha   90.00
_cell.angle_beta   90.00
_cell.angle_gamma   90.00
#
_symmetry.space_group_name_H-M   'P 1'
#
loop_
_entity.id
_entity.type
_entity.pdbx_description
1 polymer ?
#
loop_
_entity_poly.entity_id
_entity_poly.type
_entity_poly.pdbx_seq_one_letter_code
_entity_poly.pdbx_strand_id
1 'polypeptide(L)'
;MEVLRRAGASAWGPLLAAVLTFVAWQPFTQPDFDIWRADDGEYHLLRVYVFEAAFWSGQWLPRWTPDLFVGYGYPIFNYYAPGTYYAALVLRLLGLDVYTTVQALGVLATCLGAAGAFCLARALFGGFWPGLVAGAVYAYAPYPFITNLVVRADLAETLGLALLPWALLAAWRAAGARVGTTLALAASIGAIILTHNLTALIALPMAAVTGCFAALRTPPAPHGRRWSGLRHVAGGLALGLALTAFFWLPAMAEQRHVQIEVALGGGHKSPTAWLINPLGATFQTAQPKNPQTVSGPLDLHLSYPYDLNFPPKPSLAQGALFIASIVLIAYGALRRHRARDVALFALAGTVALWLLTTTWSAWAWDHVPLMSFLQFSWRLYGPLGLALGLTSGAAVALALGQYGVGSARRINPATELAAELAAGRDTRPRITPGMVLAAIPVLLAVLLAFNTTTARSLWISDDVERRAGGPQLVGTENTLFGAGTTTGGEFVPRNVDLQGYGERRYGNGLYERLYPEFGWLAGRVLPLEGELQVTALSGATTWTDARVRAQTPGVLAFRTVAFPGWRAYLDGAEVTPGTAPRDPQLGVAPGFITVAVPAGEHHVQIAFGPTRLRTLAAAISVLTLAFTGWWAVSTAKPTLVGGQSAAMATTANTVVSEQRRRRHRRWYLAVALSPAALFALSCTHDAVRPVLGAPVRPRPADTRLVADLLALAQSGQSHIHISSPGGAALGPYVNATRARLEGRERAWLYMHAPSSVSYELDLPERAAFQAGLGVDPEAWTAPTGDGLRFVVEVTPAGPGRGAANASGASLGAGAPVRVLDEHVNPRSFGEHRRWLDRWVDLSVFGGQRVTLTLRTEPGPTAEHDWSGWANPVIVVQRDARRPGGGPPGPVPTPRAS
;
A
#
# COMPACT_ATOMS: atom_id res chain seq x y z
N MET A 1 -3.64 7.32 -42.36
CA MET A 1 -4.02 6.11 -43.11
C MET A 1 -2.85 5.13 -43.32
N GLU A 2 -1.72 5.53 -43.91
CA GLU A 2 -0.52 4.69 -44.12
C GLU A 2 0.11 4.14 -42.81
N VAL A 3 0.10 4.95 -41.74
CA VAL A 3 0.60 4.57 -40.39
C VAL A 3 -0.31 3.54 -39.72
N LEU A 4 -1.62 3.65 -39.90
CA LEU A 4 -2.63 2.68 -39.43
C LEU A 4 -2.56 1.36 -40.21
N ARG A 5 -2.17 1.40 -41.49
CA ARG A 5 -1.94 0.20 -42.33
C ARG A 5 -0.66 -0.56 -41.94
N ARG A 6 0.36 0.14 -41.42
CA ARG A 6 1.63 -0.47 -40.94
C ARG A 6 1.53 -1.01 -39.51
N ALA A 7 0.67 -0.44 -38.67
CA ALA A 7 0.20 -1.03 -37.43
C ALA A 7 -0.78 -2.17 -37.74
N GLY A 8 -0.28 -3.25 -38.35
CA GLY A 8 -1.11 -4.35 -38.84
C GLY A 8 -1.98 -5.00 -37.76
N ALA A 9 -2.87 -5.89 -38.20
CA ALA A 9 -3.78 -6.71 -37.39
C ALA A 9 -3.19 -7.38 -36.12
N SER A 10 -1.88 -7.30 -35.89
CA SER A 10 -1.19 -7.68 -34.66
C SER A 10 -1.41 -6.76 -33.46
N ALA A 11 -1.65 -5.45 -33.64
CA ALA A 11 -1.80 -4.51 -32.52
C ALA A 11 -3.23 -4.47 -31.93
N TRP A 12 -4.23 -4.80 -32.76
CA TRP A 12 -5.64 -4.79 -32.37
C TRP A 12 -6.04 -5.96 -31.47
N GLY A 13 -5.34 -7.10 -31.54
CA GLY A 13 -5.66 -8.28 -30.75
C GLY A 13 -5.56 -8.08 -29.24
N PRO A 14 -4.43 -7.59 -28.70
CA PRO A 14 -4.31 -7.26 -27.28
C PRO A 14 -5.32 -6.19 -26.82
N LEU A 15 -5.59 -5.19 -27.66
CA LEU A 15 -6.58 -4.15 -27.36
C LEU A 15 -7.99 -4.74 -27.28
N LEU A 16 -8.37 -5.61 -28.22
CA LEU A 16 -9.66 -6.28 -28.17
C LEU A 16 -9.77 -7.19 -26.94
N ALA A 17 -8.73 -7.95 -26.62
CA ALA A 17 -8.70 -8.77 -25.40
C ALA A 17 -8.88 -7.92 -24.15
N ALA A 18 -8.29 -6.72 -24.10
CA ALA A 18 -8.49 -5.76 -23.01
C ALA A 18 -9.91 -5.16 -22.99
N VAL A 19 -10.46 -4.74 -24.13
CA VAL A 19 -11.84 -4.19 -24.21
C VAL A 19 -12.88 -5.23 -23.80
N LEU A 20 -12.67 -6.49 -24.19
CA LEU A 20 -13.52 -7.60 -23.79
C LEU A 20 -13.45 -7.90 -22.29
N THR A 21 -12.65 -7.20 -21.48
CA THR A 21 -12.68 -7.37 -20.02
C THR A 21 -13.75 -6.54 -19.33
N PHE A 22 -14.49 -5.69 -20.05
CA PHE A 22 -15.50 -4.79 -19.48
C PHE A 22 -16.37 -5.46 -18.42
N VAL A 23 -16.91 -6.63 -18.73
CA VAL A 23 -17.82 -7.36 -17.84
C VAL A 23 -17.13 -7.81 -16.54
N ALA A 24 -15.82 -8.05 -16.54
CA ALA A 24 -15.07 -8.50 -15.36
C ALA A 24 -14.81 -7.37 -14.34
N TRP A 25 -14.62 -6.12 -14.81
CA TRP A 25 -14.32 -4.99 -13.93
C TRP A 25 -15.48 -4.00 -13.76
N GLN A 26 -16.51 -4.04 -14.62
CA GLN A 26 -17.65 -3.11 -14.54
C GLN A 26 -18.29 -3.07 -13.15
N PRO A 27 -18.53 -4.20 -12.44
CA PRO A 27 -19.13 -4.16 -11.10
C PRO A 27 -18.31 -3.35 -10.10
N PHE A 28 -16.99 -3.41 -10.20
CA PHE A 28 -16.06 -2.69 -9.32
C PHE A 28 -16.05 -1.17 -9.55
N THR A 29 -16.48 -0.73 -10.73
CA THR A 29 -16.54 0.69 -11.12
C THR A 29 -17.93 1.31 -10.97
N GLN A 30 -18.91 0.55 -10.45
CA GLN A 30 -20.25 1.09 -10.26
C GLN A 30 -20.24 2.19 -9.18
N PRO A 31 -21.05 3.25 -9.32
CA PRO A 31 -21.07 4.37 -8.35
C PRO A 31 -21.47 3.95 -6.93
N ASP A 32 -22.27 2.90 -6.81
CA ASP A 32 -22.85 2.32 -5.59
C ASP A 32 -22.01 1.17 -5.03
N PHE A 33 -20.91 0.76 -5.70
CA PHE A 33 -19.97 -0.20 -5.16
C PHE A 33 -19.12 0.45 -4.06
N ASP A 34 -19.14 -0.13 -2.86
CA ASP A 34 -18.47 0.30 -1.63
C ASP A 34 -17.18 -0.51 -1.38
N ILE A 35 -16.03 0.05 -1.79
CA ILE A 35 -14.71 -0.55 -1.61
C ILE A 35 -14.35 -0.70 -0.12
N TRP A 36 -14.89 0.14 0.78
CA TRP A 36 -14.55 0.06 2.20
C TRP A 36 -15.03 -1.24 2.86
N ARG A 37 -16.05 -1.88 2.29
CA ARG A 37 -16.60 -3.15 2.80
C ARG A 37 -15.95 -4.39 2.22
N ALA A 38 -15.18 -4.25 1.13
CA ALA A 38 -14.46 -5.37 0.54
C ALA A 38 -13.31 -5.83 1.45
N ASP A 39 -12.99 -7.13 1.42
CA ASP A 39 -12.11 -7.78 2.43
C ASP A 39 -10.78 -7.04 2.67
N ASP A 40 -10.14 -6.57 1.59
CA ASP A 40 -8.86 -5.86 1.59
C ASP A 40 -8.99 -4.36 1.20
N GLY A 41 -10.19 -3.90 0.86
CA GLY A 41 -10.42 -2.61 0.20
C GLY A 41 -10.12 -1.39 1.07
N GLU A 42 -10.57 -1.40 2.33
CA GLU A 42 -10.25 -0.36 3.32
C GLU A 42 -8.73 -0.15 3.44
N TYR A 43 -7.95 -1.24 3.53
CA TYR A 43 -6.50 -1.15 3.69
C TYR A 43 -5.83 -0.51 2.47
N HIS A 44 -6.25 -0.88 1.25
CA HIS A 44 -5.65 -0.31 0.03
C HIS A 44 -5.99 1.17 -0.15
N LEU A 45 -7.21 1.61 0.19
CA LEU A 45 -7.59 3.02 0.20
C LEU A 45 -6.71 3.83 1.16
N LEU A 46 -6.60 3.38 2.41
CA LEU A 46 -5.79 4.08 3.42
C LEU A 46 -4.30 4.06 3.09
N ARG A 47 -3.77 2.96 2.54
CA ARG A 47 -2.36 2.84 2.15
C ARG A 47 -2.00 3.74 0.96
N VAL A 48 -2.89 3.92 -0.02
CA VAL A 48 -2.67 4.91 -1.10
C VAL A 48 -2.56 6.31 -0.51
N TYR A 49 -3.46 6.68 0.40
CA TYR A 49 -3.44 7.98 1.08
C TYR A 49 -2.14 8.21 1.86
N VAL A 50 -1.74 7.29 2.74
CA VAL A 50 -0.52 7.47 3.56
C VAL A 50 0.77 7.32 2.76
N PHE A 51 0.78 6.53 1.68
CA PHE A 51 1.95 6.41 0.81
C PHE A 51 2.22 7.72 0.08
N GLU A 52 1.17 8.36 -0.46
CA GLU A 52 1.27 9.68 -1.08
C GLU A 52 1.77 10.74 -0.09
N ALA A 53 1.21 10.76 1.12
CA ALA A 53 1.66 11.68 2.16
C ALA A 53 3.14 11.46 2.54
N ALA A 54 3.56 10.20 2.69
CA ALA A 54 4.96 9.86 2.95
C ALA A 54 5.88 10.33 1.82
N PHE A 55 5.48 10.10 0.56
CA PHE A 55 6.24 10.53 -0.62
C PHE A 55 6.46 12.05 -0.64
N TRP A 56 5.38 12.83 -0.44
CA TRP A 56 5.47 14.29 -0.41
C TRP A 56 6.21 14.85 0.81
N SER A 57 6.29 14.08 1.90
CA SER A 57 7.12 14.42 3.06
C SER A 57 8.62 14.24 2.83
N GLY A 58 9.03 13.79 1.64
CA GLY A 58 10.42 13.57 1.26
C GLY A 58 10.91 12.13 1.46
N GLN A 59 10.02 11.19 1.83
CA GLN A 59 10.33 9.76 1.86
C GLN A 59 10.05 9.16 0.50
N TRP A 60 11.02 9.19 -0.40
CA TRP A 60 10.78 8.76 -1.77
C TRP A 60 10.66 7.26 -1.89
N LEU A 61 11.30 6.49 -0.99
CA LEU A 61 11.00 5.08 -0.72
C LEU A 61 10.46 4.95 0.71
N PRO A 62 9.14 5.10 0.91
CA PRO A 62 8.53 4.96 2.22
C PRO A 62 8.87 3.58 2.81
N ARG A 63 9.53 3.57 3.97
CA ARG A 63 9.74 2.37 4.80
C ARG A 63 9.09 2.52 6.17
N TRP A 64 8.79 3.75 6.55
CA TRP A 64 8.12 4.10 7.78
C TRP A 64 6.95 5.02 7.45
N THR A 65 5.74 4.58 7.79
CA THR A 65 4.54 5.41 7.67
C THR A 65 4.18 5.92 9.06
N PRO A 66 4.56 7.14 9.45
CA PRO A 66 4.36 7.65 10.81
C PRO A 66 2.88 7.80 11.17
N ASP A 67 2.03 7.96 10.16
CA ASP A 67 0.60 8.18 10.32
C ASP A 67 -0.19 6.90 10.61
N LEU A 68 0.35 5.72 10.30
CA LEU A 68 -0.28 4.45 10.62
C LEU A 68 -0.01 4.05 12.08
N PHE A 69 -0.77 3.06 12.55
CA PHE A 69 -0.68 2.51 13.89
C PHE A 69 -0.87 3.59 14.95
N VAL A 70 -2.02 4.28 14.87
CA VAL A 70 -2.43 5.35 15.79
C VAL A 70 -1.37 6.43 15.98
N GLY A 71 -0.63 6.77 14.93
CA GLY A 71 0.37 7.83 14.92
C GLY A 71 1.71 7.45 15.55
N TYR A 72 1.89 6.19 15.93
CA TYR A 72 3.18 5.66 16.39
C TYR A 72 4.04 5.14 15.25
N GLY A 73 3.47 5.00 14.06
CA GLY A 73 4.18 4.61 12.87
C GLY A 73 4.27 3.11 12.64
N TYR A 74 4.41 2.75 11.36
CA TYR A 74 4.31 1.37 10.92
C TYR A 74 5.23 1.05 9.73
N PRO A 75 5.89 -0.13 9.67
CA PRO A 75 6.85 -0.43 8.63
C PRO A 75 6.25 -1.18 7.42
N ILE A 76 4.98 -0.96 7.05
CA ILE A 76 4.26 -1.78 6.04
C ILE A 76 5.03 -1.89 4.72
N PHE A 77 5.52 -0.78 4.18
CA PHE A 77 6.19 -0.75 2.88
C PHE A 77 7.63 -1.29 2.93
N ASN A 78 8.15 -1.61 4.12
CA ASN A 78 9.36 -2.42 4.26
C ASN A 78 9.09 -3.90 3.92
N TYR A 79 7.84 -4.36 3.99
CA TYR A 79 7.45 -5.76 3.83
C TYR A 79 6.44 -6.03 2.71
N TYR A 80 5.63 -5.02 2.33
CA TYR A 80 4.47 -5.22 1.47
C TYR A 80 4.43 -4.25 0.28
N ALA A 81 4.56 -4.83 -0.92
CA ALA A 81 4.10 -4.32 -2.22
C ALA A 81 4.28 -2.80 -2.54
N PRO A 82 5.47 -2.18 -2.36
CA PRO A 82 5.64 -0.75 -2.63
C PRO A 82 5.34 -0.37 -4.09
N GLY A 83 5.57 -1.27 -5.05
CA GLY A 83 5.32 -1.05 -6.48
C GLY A 83 3.85 -0.79 -6.81
N THR A 84 2.92 -1.38 -6.05
CA THR A 84 1.47 -1.14 -6.20
C THR A 84 1.12 0.32 -5.89
N TYR A 85 1.70 0.87 -4.82
CA TYR A 85 1.40 2.24 -4.39
C TYR A 85 2.15 3.28 -5.22
N TYR A 86 3.30 2.96 -5.82
CA TYR A 86 3.87 3.81 -6.88
C TYR A 86 2.99 3.85 -8.13
N ALA A 87 2.39 2.73 -8.53
CA ALA A 87 1.43 2.73 -9.64
C ALA A 87 0.21 3.61 -9.31
N ALA A 88 -0.27 3.57 -8.07
CA ALA A 88 -1.33 4.45 -7.59
C ALA A 88 -0.89 5.93 -7.60
N LEU A 89 0.32 6.23 -7.11
CA LEU A 89 0.86 7.59 -7.09
C LEU A 89 0.91 8.22 -8.49
N VAL A 90 1.26 7.45 -9.53
CA VAL A 90 1.23 7.95 -10.92
C VAL A 90 -0.17 8.42 -11.31
N LEU A 91 -1.21 7.68 -10.93
CA LEU A 91 -2.61 8.07 -11.20
C LEU A 91 -3.06 9.25 -10.34
N ARG A 92 -2.62 9.32 -9.08
CA ARG A 92 -2.85 10.47 -8.19
C ARG A 92 -2.27 11.76 -8.78
N LEU A 93 -1.08 11.67 -9.39
CA LEU A 93 -0.44 12.80 -10.09
C LEU A 93 -1.21 13.27 -11.33
N LEU A 94 -2.09 12.42 -11.90
CA LEU A 94 -3.00 12.80 -12.99
C LEU A 94 -4.29 13.47 -12.47
N GLY A 95 -4.43 13.65 -11.16
CA GLY A 95 -5.56 14.33 -10.53
C GLY A 95 -6.71 13.44 -10.10
N LEU A 96 -6.59 12.10 -10.20
CA LEU A 96 -7.59 11.17 -9.70
C LEU A 96 -7.60 11.16 -8.17
N ASP A 97 -8.77 11.15 -7.52
CA ASP A 97 -8.90 10.94 -6.08
C ASP A 97 -8.47 9.51 -5.65
N VAL A 98 -8.31 9.27 -4.35
CA VAL A 98 -7.84 7.97 -3.84
C VAL A 98 -8.77 6.82 -4.22
N TYR A 99 -10.08 7.02 -4.12
CA TYR A 99 -11.08 6.00 -4.39
C TYR A 99 -11.08 5.63 -5.87
N THR A 100 -11.16 6.63 -6.74
CA THR A 100 -11.10 6.45 -8.20
C THR A 100 -9.76 5.87 -8.66
N THR A 101 -8.66 6.17 -7.96
CA THR A 101 -7.35 5.58 -8.24
C THR A 101 -7.35 4.06 -8.05
N VAL A 102 -7.96 3.55 -6.96
CA VAL A 102 -8.07 2.11 -6.72
C VAL A 102 -8.92 1.44 -7.80
N GLN A 103 -10.06 2.04 -8.17
CA GLN A 103 -10.90 1.57 -9.27
C GLN A 103 -10.13 1.52 -10.60
N ALA A 104 -9.47 2.61 -10.98
CA ALA A 104 -8.72 2.73 -12.22
C ALA A 104 -7.59 1.70 -12.31
N LEU A 105 -6.85 1.47 -11.21
CA LEU A 105 -5.82 0.44 -11.21
C LEU A 105 -6.40 -0.98 -11.37
N GLY A 106 -7.55 -1.28 -10.76
CA GLY A 106 -8.22 -2.56 -10.97
C GLY A 106 -8.61 -2.81 -12.43
N VAL A 107 -9.13 -1.78 -13.10
CA VAL A 107 -9.44 -1.82 -14.54
C VAL A 107 -8.17 -2.04 -15.38
N LEU A 108 -7.12 -1.25 -15.11
CA LEU A 108 -5.84 -1.35 -15.81
C LEU A 108 -5.18 -2.72 -15.63
N ALA A 109 -5.22 -3.27 -14.41
CA ALA A 109 -4.69 -4.60 -14.10
C ALA A 109 -5.42 -5.69 -14.90
N THR A 110 -6.75 -5.66 -14.92
CA THR A 110 -7.57 -6.63 -15.67
C THR A 110 -7.25 -6.58 -17.16
N CYS A 111 -7.20 -5.37 -17.73
CA CYS A 111 -6.85 -5.15 -19.13
C CYS A 111 -5.43 -5.66 -19.45
N LEU A 112 -4.46 -5.34 -18.59
CA LEU A 112 -3.06 -5.74 -18.74
C LEU A 112 -2.89 -7.26 -18.65
N GLY A 113 -3.60 -7.91 -17.73
CA GLY A 113 -3.59 -9.37 -17.56
C GLY A 113 -4.16 -10.10 -18.78
N ALA A 114 -5.34 -9.69 -19.26
CA ALA A 114 -5.96 -10.26 -20.45
C ALA A 114 -5.09 -10.08 -21.71
N ALA A 115 -4.53 -8.88 -21.90
CA ALA A 115 -3.60 -8.59 -22.99
C ALA A 115 -2.31 -9.43 -22.90
N GLY A 116 -1.79 -9.63 -21.69
CA GLY A 116 -0.63 -10.47 -21.43
C GLY A 116 -0.90 -11.93 -21.76
N ALA A 117 -2.02 -12.48 -21.31
CA ALA A 117 -2.43 -13.85 -21.59
C ALA A 117 -2.64 -14.07 -23.10
N PHE A 118 -3.26 -13.11 -23.80
CA PHE A 118 -3.36 -13.10 -25.26
C PHE A 118 -1.98 -13.17 -25.92
N CYS A 119 -1.06 -12.31 -25.50
CA CYS A 119 0.29 -12.24 -26.08
C CYS A 119 1.09 -13.51 -25.81
N LEU A 120 0.94 -14.10 -24.63
CA LEU A 120 1.56 -15.36 -24.24
C LEU A 120 1.05 -16.53 -25.10
N ALA A 121 -0.27 -16.74 -25.13
CA ALA A 121 -0.86 -17.80 -25.95
C ALA A 121 -0.53 -17.65 -27.44
N ARG A 122 -0.53 -16.41 -27.96
CA ARG A 122 -0.11 -16.15 -29.34
C ARG A 122 1.37 -16.49 -29.58
N ALA A 123 2.25 -16.27 -28.60
CA ALA A 123 3.66 -16.63 -28.71
C ALA A 123 3.90 -18.15 -28.63
N LEU A 124 3.03 -18.88 -27.91
CA LEU A 124 3.10 -20.34 -27.75
C LEU A 124 2.51 -21.08 -28.96
N PHE A 125 1.34 -20.64 -29.42
CA PHE A 125 0.52 -21.41 -30.37
C PHE A 125 0.35 -20.74 -31.74
N GLY A 126 0.57 -19.42 -31.84
CA GLY A 126 0.23 -18.65 -33.04
C GLY A 126 -1.27 -18.39 -33.15
N GLY A 127 -1.67 -17.64 -34.18
CA GLY A 127 -3.07 -17.32 -34.43
C GLY A 127 -3.67 -16.23 -33.54
N PHE A 128 -4.82 -15.70 -33.96
CA PHE A 128 -5.57 -14.69 -33.21
C PHE A 128 -6.50 -15.34 -32.18
N TRP A 129 -7.22 -16.39 -32.58
CA TRP A 129 -8.21 -17.08 -31.74
C TRP A 129 -7.63 -17.78 -30.52
N PRO A 130 -6.48 -18.49 -30.59
CA PRO A 130 -5.83 -19.04 -29.40
C PRO A 130 -5.49 -17.97 -28.37
N GLY A 131 -5.02 -16.81 -28.85
CA GLY A 131 -4.75 -15.65 -28.00
C GLY A 131 -6.01 -15.09 -27.37
N LEU A 132 -7.07 -14.89 -28.17
CA LEU A 132 -8.32 -14.31 -27.70
C LEU A 132 -8.99 -15.18 -26.63
N VAL A 133 -9.04 -16.50 -26.86
CA VAL A 133 -9.60 -17.46 -25.90
C VAL A 133 -8.78 -17.49 -24.61
N ALA A 134 -7.45 -17.52 -24.68
CA ALA A 134 -6.63 -17.48 -23.47
C ALA A 134 -6.80 -16.18 -22.67
N GLY A 135 -6.87 -15.03 -23.36
CA GLY A 135 -7.13 -13.73 -22.73
C GLY A 135 -8.50 -13.67 -22.07
N ALA A 136 -9.55 -14.12 -22.76
CA ALA A 136 -10.92 -14.14 -22.24
C ALA A 136 -11.05 -15.10 -21.05
N VAL A 137 -10.58 -16.34 -21.16
CA VAL A 137 -10.64 -17.33 -20.06
C VAL A 137 -9.87 -16.84 -18.84
N TYR A 138 -8.74 -16.14 -19.02
CA TYR A 138 -8.01 -15.60 -17.88
C TYR A 138 -8.74 -14.43 -17.21
N ALA A 139 -9.31 -13.51 -18.00
CA ALA A 139 -10.08 -12.37 -17.48
C ALA A 139 -11.35 -12.81 -16.74
N TYR A 140 -12.03 -13.84 -17.27
CA TYR A 140 -13.30 -14.36 -16.77
C TYR A 140 -13.17 -15.58 -15.86
N ALA A 141 -11.96 -16.09 -15.64
CA ALA A 141 -11.76 -17.04 -14.56
C ALA A 141 -12.25 -16.36 -13.26
N PRO A 142 -13.04 -17.05 -12.42
CA PRO A 142 -13.66 -16.42 -11.27
C PRO A 142 -12.67 -15.71 -10.35
N TYR A 143 -11.48 -16.29 -10.16
CA TYR A 143 -10.53 -15.81 -9.17
C TYR A 143 -9.64 -14.62 -9.59
N PRO A 144 -8.90 -14.65 -10.74
CA PRO A 144 -7.82 -13.69 -11.00
C PRO A 144 -8.20 -12.22 -10.85
N PHE A 145 -9.34 -11.82 -11.41
CA PHE A 145 -9.78 -10.42 -11.42
C PHE A 145 -11.12 -10.22 -10.74
N ILE A 146 -12.08 -11.13 -10.92
CA ILE A 146 -13.42 -10.91 -10.38
C ILE A 146 -13.45 -11.07 -8.87
N THR A 147 -13.00 -12.20 -8.31
CA THR A 147 -12.93 -12.36 -6.85
C THR A 147 -11.96 -11.34 -6.24
N ASN A 148 -10.77 -11.17 -6.83
CA ASN A 148 -9.79 -10.23 -6.29
C ASN A 148 -10.25 -8.78 -6.33
N LEU A 149 -11.02 -8.33 -7.33
CA LEU A 149 -11.54 -6.95 -7.37
C LEU A 149 -12.85 -6.79 -6.62
N VAL A 150 -13.83 -7.65 -6.88
CA VAL A 150 -15.22 -7.46 -6.45
C VAL A 150 -15.46 -7.95 -5.03
N VAL A 151 -14.86 -9.08 -4.64
CA VAL A 151 -15.04 -9.62 -3.28
C VAL A 151 -14.03 -8.98 -2.34
N ARG A 152 -12.75 -8.96 -2.76
CA ARG A 152 -11.64 -8.56 -1.90
C ARG A 152 -11.18 -7.13 -2.07
N ALA A 153 -11.31 -6.56 -3.26
CA ALA A 153 -10.57 -5.36 -3.67
C ALA A 153 -9.04 -5.46 -3.38
N ASP A 154 -8.45 -6.66 -3.50
CA ASP A 154 -7.02 -6.88 -3.34
C ASP A 154 -6.25 -6.37 -4.56
N LEU A 155 -5.88 -5.10 -4.47
CA LEU A 155 -5.21 -4.36 -5.52
C LEU A 155 -3.83 -4.93 -5.86
N ALA A 156 -3.07 -5.36 -4.86
CA ALA A 156 -1.71 -5.83 -5.02
C ALA A 156 -1.70 -7.19 -5.75
N GLU A 157 -2.50 -8.15 -5.30
CA GLU A 157 -2.61 -9.45 -5.94
C GLU A 157 -3.13 -9.35 -7.38
N THR A 158 -4.14 -8.50 -7.63
CA THR A 158 -4.68 -8.23 -8.96
C THR A 158 -3.58 -7.75 -9.93
N LEU A 159 -2.74 -6.79 -9.52
CA LEU A 159 -1.61 -6.31 -10.33
C LEU A 159 -0.53 -7.37 -10.52
N GLY A 160 -0.21 -8.14 -9.46
CA GLY A 160 0.73 -9.26 -9.54
C GLY A 160 0.29 -10.30 -10.58
N LEU A 161 -0.99 -10.67 -10.56
CA LEU A 161 -1.61 -11.59 -11.52
C LEU A 161 -1.63 -10.99 -12.93
N ALA A 162 -1.94 -9.69 -13.08
CA ALA A 162 -1.87 -9.02 -14.38
C ALA A 162 -0.48 -9.10 -15.03
N LEU A 163 0.59 -9.06 -14.23
CA LEU A 163 1.99 -9.14 -14.69
C LEU A 163 2.47 -10.57 -14.93
N LEU A 164 1.87 -11.58 -14.29
CA LEU A 164 2.25 -12.99 -14.43
C LEU A 164 2.37 -13.47 -15.89
N PRO A 165 1.37 -13.29 -16.79
CA PRO A 165 1.51 -13.74 -18.17
C PRO A 165 2.63 -13.03 -18.94
N TRP A 166 2.95 -11.78 -18.60
CA TRP A 166 4.07 -11.05 -19.19
C TRP A 166 5.42 -11.63 -18.75
N ALA A 167 5.56 -12.02 -17.47
CA ALA A 167 6.76 -12.68 -16.98
C ALA A 167 6.98 -14.04 -17.65
N LEU A 168 5.92 -14.85 -17.81
CA LEU A 168 6.01 -16.14 -18.52
C LEU A 168 6.34 -15.95 -20.01
N LEU A 169 5.79 -14.91 -20.65
CA LEU A 169 6.11 -14.56 -22.03
C LEU A 169 7.57 -14.13 -22.18
N ALA A 170 8.07 -13.34 -21.23
CA ALA A 170 9.47 -12.94 -21.20
C ALA A 170 10.39 -14.14 -20.97
N ALA A 171 10.02 -15.07 -20.08
CA ALA A 171 10.76 -16.31 -19.84
C ALA A 171 10.83 -17.20 -21.08
N TRP A 172 9.68 -17.40 -21.75
CA TRP A 172 9.60 -18.13 -23.02
C TRP A 172 10.52 -17.50 -24.09
N ARG A 173 10.55 -16.17 -24.18
CA ARG A 173 11.39 -15.47 -25.17
C ARG A 173 12.87 -15.41 -24.80
N ALA A 174 13.20 -15.37 -23.50
CA ALA A 174 14.59 -15.35 -23.02
C ALA A 174 15.35 -16.63 -23.40
N ALA A 175 14.66 -17.75 -23.58
CA ALA A 175 15.21 -18.99 -24.12
C ALA A 175 15.87 -18.82 -25.50
N GLY A 176 15.46 -17.82 -26.29
CA GLY A 176 16.10 -17.46 -27.55
C GLY A 176 17.46 -16.75 -27.43
N ALA A 177 18.01 -16.65 -26.22
CA ALA A 177 19.33 -16.12 -25.91
C ALA A 177 19.57 -14.67 -26.40
N ARG A 178 18.56 -13.81 -26.24
CA ARG A 178 18.66 -12.38 -26.56
C ARG A 178 18.64 -11.54 -25.29
N VAL A 179 19.58 -10.59 -25.20
CA VAL A 179 19.70 -9.68 -24.04
C VAL A 179 18.40 -8.93 -23.77
N GLY A 180 17.76 -8.36 -24.79
CA GLY A 180 16.50 -7.62 -24.60
C GLY A 180 15.37 -8.46 -23.98
N THR A 181 15.29 -9.76 -24.28
CA THR A 181 14.28 -10.65 -23.69
C THR A 181 14.65 -11.11 -22.29
N THR A 182 15.96 -11.24 -22.00
CA THR A 182 16.47 -11.47 -20.63
C THR A 182 16.19 -10.28 -19.73
N LEU A 183 16.42 -9.05 -20.22
CA LEU A 183 16.11 -7.83 -19.48
C LEU A 183 14.60 -7.65 -19.30
N ALA A 184 13.79 -8.02 -20.28
CA ALA A 184 12.34 -8.05 -20.11
C ALA A 184 11.91 -9.03 -19.00
N LEU A 185 12.54 -10.22 -18.92
CA LEU A 185 12.28 -11.17 -17.85
C LEU A 185 12.67 -10.60 -16.49
N ALA A 186 13.86 -10.00 -16.40
CA ALA A 186 14.33 -9.33 -15.18
C ALA A 186 13.36 -8.23 -14.72
N ALA A 187 12.91 -7.38 -15.66
CA ALA A 187 11.97 -6.29 -15.38
C ALA A 187 10.60 -6.81 -14.95
N SER A 188 10.04 -7.82 -15.63
CA SER A 188 8.73 -8.39 -15.26
C SER A 188 8.76 -9.09 -13.90
N ILE A 189 9.82 -9.85 -13.61
CA ILE A 189 9.99 -10.48 -12.29
C ILE A 189 10.19 -9.43 -11.19
N GLY A 190 11.02 -8.42 -11.45
CA GLY A 190 11.21 -7.31 -10.52
C GLY A 190 9.90 -6.56 -10.25
N ALA A 191 9.10 -6.31 -11.29
CA ALA A 191 7.79 -5.69 -11.16
C ALA A 191 6.86 -6.53 -10.27
N ILE A 192 6.75 -7.85 -10.50
CA ILE A 192 5.92 -8.73 -9.67
C ILE A 192 6.40 -8.74 -8.21
N ILE A 193 7.71 -8.80 -7.96
CA ILE A 193 8.27 -8.74 -6.59
C ILE A 193 7.84 -7.45 -5.88
N LEU A 194 7.86 -6.32 -6.59
CA LEU A 194 7.48 -5.02 -6.02
C LEU A 194 5.96 -4.82 -5.91
N THR A 195 5.14 -5.48 -6.74
CA THR A 195 3.67 -5.33 -6.69
C THR A 195 2.99 -6.34 -5.77
N HIS A 196 3.46 -7.59 -5.74
CA HIS A 196 2.89 -8.62 -4.86
C HIS A 196 3.89 -9.75 -4.60
N ASN A 197 4.43 -9.76 -3.39
CA ASN A 197 5.42 -10.74 -2.91
C ASN A 197 4.93 -12.20 -3.04
N LEU A 198 3.67 -12.48 -2.76
CA LEU A 198 3.12 -13.84 -2.85
C LEU A 198 2.96 -14.31 -4.30
N THR A 199 2.52 -13.44 -5.21
CA THR A 199 2.51 -13.79 -6.63
C THR A 199 3.92 -13.97 -7.16
N ALA A 200 4.92 -13.26 -6.63
CA ALA A 200 6.33 -13.45 -7.00
C ALA A 200 6.85 -14.85 -6.64
N LEU A 201 6.50 -15.35 -5.46
CA LEU A 201 6.82 -16.72 -5.01
C LEU A 201 6.28 -17.79 -5.98
N ILE A 202 5.14 -17.54 -6.62
CA ILE A 202 4.56 -18.43 -7.62
C ILE A 202 5.15 -18.18 -9.03
N ALA A 203 5.35 -16.92 -9.40
CA ALA A 203 5.83 -16.51 -10.71
C ALA A 203 7.27 -16.97 -10.99
N LEU A 204 8.16 -16.94 -9.99
CA LEU A 204 9.56 -17.37 -10.11
C LEU A 204 9.71 -18.82 -10.59
N PRO A 205 9.15 -19.84 -9.90
CA PRO A 205 9.25 -21.23 -10.36
C PRO A 205 8.48 -21.44 -11.68
N MET A 206 7.33 -20.80 -11.90
CA MET A 206 6.61 -20.91 -13.17
C MET A 206 7.41 -20.34 -14.35
N ALA A 207 8.07 -19.19 -14.17
CA ALA A 207 8.93 -18.59 -15.18
C ALA A 207 10.17 -19.44 -15.43
N ALA A 208 10.78 -20.00 -14.38
CA ALA A 208 11.89 -20.94 -14.51
C ALA A 208 11.49 -22.19 -15.33
N VAL A 209 10.39 -22.86 -14.96
CA VAL A 209 9.89 -24.05 -15.66
C VAL A 209 9.53 -23.73 -17.12
N THR A 210 8.83 -22.63 -17.37
CA THR A 210 8.45 -22.19 -18.73
C THR A 210 9.68 -21.87 -19.58
N GLY A 211 10.64 -21.11 -19.03
CA GLY A 211 11.87 -20.75 -19.71
C GLY A 211 12.78 -21.96 -19.97
N CYS A 212 12.89 -22.88 -19.01
CA CYS A 212 13.63 -24.13 -19.17
C CYS A 212 13.02 -25.01 -20.26
N PHE A 213 11.71 -25.21 -20.23
CA PHE A 213 11.00 -25.97 -21.27
C PHE A 213 11.22 -25.33 -22.66
N ALA A 214 11.12 -24.00 -22.77
CA ALA A 214 11.40 -23.28 -24.01
C ALA A 214 12.86 -23.46 -24.48
N ALA A 215 13.83 -23.37 -23.57
CA ALA A 215 15.24 -23.49 -23.87
C ALA A 215 15.64 -24.90 -24.33
N LEU A 216 15.06 -25.94 -23.72
CA LEU A 216 15.30 -27.34 -24.12
C LEU A 216 14.74 -27.66 -25.51
N ARG A 217 13.73 -26.93 -25.97
CA ARG A 217 13.14 -27.07 -27.32
C ARG A 217 13.82 -26.23 -28.38
N THR A 218 14.54 -25.20 -27.98
CA THR A 218 15.17 -24.27 -28.91
C THR A 218 16.50 -24.86 -29.36
N PRO A 219 16.69 -25.20 -30.65
CA PRO A 219 17.97 -25.73 -31.10
C PRO A 219 19.08 -24.67 -30.86
N PRO A 220 20.27 -25.09 -30.39
CA PRO A 220 21.38 -24.17 -30.21
C PRO A 220 21.72 -23.50 -31.55
N ALA A 221 22.07 -22.21 -31.51
CA ALA A 221 22.54 -21.51 -32.70
C ALA A 221 23.74 -22.27 -33.32
N PRO A 222 23.97 -22.20 -34.66
CA PRO A 222 25.00 -22.99 -35.35
C PRO A 222 26.43 -22.86 -34.78
N HIS A 223 26.70 -21.82 -34.00
CA HIS A 223 27.97 -21.57 -33.29
C HIS A 223 27.74 -21.21 -31.80
N GLY A 224 26.53 -21.42 -31.28
CA GLY A 224 26.15 -21.06 -29.92
C GLY A 224 26.44 -22.17 -28.92
N ARG A 225 26.81 -21.80 -27.68
CA ARG A 225 26.91 -22.78 -26.59
C ARG A 225 25.55 -23.48 -26.38
N ARG A 226 25.57 -24.80 -26.21
CA ARG A 226 24.41 -25.70 -25.97
C ARG A 226 23.46 -25.21 -24.87
N TRP A 227 23.97 -24.45 -23.90
CA TRP A 227 23.25 -23.98 -22.71
C TRP A 227 22.91 -22.47 -22.73
N SER A 228 23.04 -21.81 -23.89
CA SER A 228 22.85 -20.36 -24.00
C SER A 228 21.45 -19.90 -23.57
N GLY A 229 20.38 -20.58 -23.99
CA GLY A 229 19.01 -20.25 -23.59
C GLY A 229 18.78 -20.35 -22.08
N LEU A 230 19.24 -21.44 -21.45
CA LEU A 230 19.13 -21.63 -20.00
C LEU A 230 19.90 -20.57 -19.20
N ARG A 231 21.08 -20.17 -19.66
CA ARG A 231 21.84 -19.06 -19.05
C ARG A 231 21.10 -17.73 -19.12
N HIS A 232 20.37 -17.47 -20.21
CA HIS A 232 19.60 -16.23 -20.37
C HIS A 232 18.32 -16.21 -19.51
N VAL A 233 17.68 -17.37 -19.32
CA VAL A 233 16.56 -17.52 -18.38
C VAL A 233 17.06 -17.34 -16.95
N ALA A 234 18.08 -18.10 -16.53
CA ALA A 234 18.67 -17.99 -15.20
C ALA A 234 19.21 -16.58 -14.92
N GLY A 235 19.89 -15.97 -15.89
CA GLY A 235 20.37 -14.59 -15.80
C GLY A 235 19.23 -13.58 -15.66
N GLY A 236 18.11 -13.75 -16.36
CA GLY A 236 16.96 -12.87 -16.23
C GLY A 236 16.29 -12.96 -14.85
N LEU A 237 16.12 -14.18 -14.33
CA LEU A 237 15.59 -14.40 -12.98
C LEU A 237 16.52 -13.81 -11.91
N ALA A 238 17.83 -14.09 -12.01
CA ALA A 238 18.83 -13.57 -11.08
C ALA A 238 18.92 -12.04 -11.11
N LEU A 239 18.85 -11.42 -12.29
CA LEU A 239 18.81 -9.97 -12.42
C LEU A 239 17.53 -9.37 -11.84
N GLY A 240 16.37 -10.01 -12.03
CA GLY A 240 15.11 -9.56 -11.42
C GLY A 240 15.16 -9.54 -9.89
N LEU A 241 15.72 -10.60 -9.29
CA LEU A 241 15.98 -10.68 -7.85
C LEU A 241 17.00 -9.62 -7.39
N ALA A 242 18.11 -9.43 -8.11
CA ALA A 242 19.14 -8.48 -7.71
C ALA A 242 18.68 -7.01 -7.87
N LEU A 243 17.91 -6.69 -8.92
CA LEU A 243 17.31 -5.37 -9.15
C LEU A 243 16.34 -4.96 -8.03
N THR A 244 15.73 -5.93 -7.36
CA THR A 244 14.76 -5.69 -6.28
C THR A 244 15.28 -6.06 -4.90
N ALA A 245 16.59 -6.36 -4.77
CA ALA A 245 17.24 -6.71 -3.51
C ALA A 245 17.02 -5.64 -2.43
N PHE A 246 17.00 -4.36 -2.79
CA PHE A 246 16.70 -3.25 -1.87
C PHE A 246 15.37 -3.44 -1.11
N PHE A 247 14.40 -4.17 -1.67
CA PHE A 247 13.12 -4.46 -1.07
C PHE A 247 13.09 -5.86 -0.43
N TRP A 248 13.21 -6.93 -1.23
CA TRP A 248 12.93 -8.29 -0.72
C TRP A 248 13.96 -8.75 0.32
N LEU A 249 15.22 -8.33 0.22
CA LEU A 249 16.28 -8.80 1.13
C LEU A 249 16.07 -8.25 2.55
N PRO A 250 15.86 -6.93 2.78
CA PRO A 250 15.40 -6.42 4.08
C PRO A 250 14.05 -7.00 4.50
N ALA A 251 13.08 -7.12 3.58
CA ALA A 251 11.76 -7.65 3.88
C ALA A 251 11.79 -9.08 4.41
N MET A 252 12.78 -9.89 4.05
CA MET A 252 12.97 -11.25 4.60
C MET A 252 13.82 -11.23 5.87
N ALA A 253 14.97 -10.58 5.84
CA ALA A 253 15.94 -10.65 6.95
C ALA A 253 15.50 -9.87 8.20
N GLU A 254 14.65 -8.85 8.05
CA GLU A 254 14.13 -8.03 9.15
C GLU A 254 12.76 -8.54 9.68
N GLN A 255 12.24 -9.67 9.18
CA GLN A 255 10.95 -10.24 9.65
C GLN A 255 10.91 -10.54 11.14
N ARG A 256 12.05 -10.90 11.75
CA ARG A 256 12.17 -11.14 13.20
C ARG A 256 11.88 -9.91 14.08
N HIS A 257 11.81 -8.72 13.49
CA HIS A 257 11.54 -7.48 14.21
C HIS A 257 10.05 -7.10 14.21
N VAL A 258 9.22 -7.92 13.57
CA VAL A 258 7.77 -7.78 13.55
C VAL A 258 7.10 -9.10 13.94
N GLN A 259 5.79 -9.08 14.15
CA GLN A 259 4.99 -10.25 14.52
C GLN A 259 4.58 -11.09 13.29
N ILE A 260 5.55 -11.43 12.43
CA ILE A 260 5.28 -12.13 11.15
C ILE A 260 4.59 -13.48 11.37
N GLU A 261 4.81 -14.11 12.51
CA GLU A 261 4.15 -15.32 12.96
C GLU A 261 2.61 -15.19 12.98
N VAL A 262 2.04 -13.99 13.12
CA VAL A 262 0.59 -13.78 13.03
C VAL A 262 0.06 -14.01 11.60
N ALA A 263 0.89 -13.72 10.60
CA ALA A 263 0.59 -14.05 9.20
C ALA A 263 0.84 -15.53 8.88
N LEU A 264 1.66 -16.24 9.67
CA LEU A 264 2.03 -17.64 9.46
C LEU A 264 1.29 -18.60 10.41
N GLY A 265 0.59 -18.08 11.42
CA GLY A 265 0.01 -18.81 12.53
C GLY A 265 -1.17 -19.69 12.13
N GLY A 266 -1.14 -20.94 12.59
CA GLY A 266 -2.16 -21.96 12.31
C GLY A 266 -3.57 -21.59 12.82
N GLY A 267 -4.57 -22.21 12.21
CA GLY A 267 -5.99 -21.86 12.33
C GLY A 267 -6.61 -21.67 10.95
N HIS A 268 -7.49 -20.68 10.79
CA HIS A 268 -8.09 -20.33 9.50
C HIS A 268 -7.06 -19.92 8.43
N LYS A 269 -5.86 -19.45 8.78
CA LYS A 269 -4.81 -19.09 7.81
C LYS A 269 -3.85 -20.24 7.45
N SER A 270 -4.13 -21.46 7.89
CA SER A 270 -3.32 -22.64 7.55
C SER A 270 -3.59 -23.08 6.11
N PRO A 271 -2.57 -23.22 5.23
CA PRO A 271 -2.80 -23.61 3.84
C PRO A 271 -3.49 -24.97 3.68
N THR A 272 -3.21 -25.91 4.58
CA THR A 272 -3.78 -27.27 4.55
C THR A 272 -5.27 -27.29 4.89
N ALA A 273 -5.75 -26.33 5.67
CA ALA A 273 -7.17 -26.20 5.99
C ALA A 273 -8.01 -25.77 4.77
N TRP A 274 -7.36 -25.20 3.74
CA TRP A 274 -7.97 -24.73 2.50
C TRP A 274 -7.87 -25.71 1.34
N LEU A 275 -7.39 -26.93 1.57
CA LEU A 275 -7.31 -27.94 0.52
C LEU A 275 -8.69 -28.56 0.29
N ILE A 276 -9.00 -28.82 -0.98
CA ILE A 276 -10.21 -29.58 -1.37
C ILE A 276 -9.90 -31.06 -1.43
N ASN A 277 -10.84 -31.92 -1.04
CA ASN A 277 -10.71 -33.37 -1.22
C ASN A 277 -11.43 -33.80 -2.52
N PRO A 278 -10.70 -34.25 -3.56
CA PRO A 278 -11.34 -34.60 -4.84
C PRO A 278 -12.27 -35.82 -4.76
N LEU A 279 -12.10 -36.69 -3.76
CA LEU A 279 -12.86 -37.94 -3.61
C LEU A 279 -13.86 -37.92 -2.44
N GLY A 280 -14.02 -36.77 -1.79
CA GLY A 280 -14.85 -36.66 -0.60
C GLY A 280 -15.05 -35.21 -0.16
N ALA A 281 -15.21 -34.99 1.13
CA ALA A 281 -15.27 -33.66 1.73
C ALA A 281 -14.13 -33.49 2.75
N THR A 282 -13.76 -32.25 3.03
CA THR A 282 -12.95 -31.88 4.18
C THR A 282 -13.85 -31.31 5.28
N PHE A 283 -13.30 -31.11 6.48
CA PHE A 283 -14.03 -30.47 7.57
C PHE A 283 -14.61 -29.11 7.15
N GLN A 284 -13.86 -28.31 6.38
CA GLN A 284 -14.33 -27.01 5.90
C GLN A 284 -15.37 -27.14 4.78
N THR A 285 -15.18 -28.04 3.81
CA THR A 285 -16.16 -28.16 2.70
C THR A 285 -17.47 -28.84 3.13
N ALA A 286 -17.45 -29.60 4.23
CA ALA A 286 -18.63 -30.23 4.82
C ALA A 286 -19.45 -29.30 5.74
N GLN A 287 -19.02 -28.05 5.94
CA GLN A 287 -19.76 -27.10 6.77
C GLN A 287 -21.16 -26.84 6.20
N PRO A 288 -22.23 -26.87 7.01
CA PRO A 288 -23.61 -26.68 6.52
C PRO A 288 -23.85 -25.33 5.82
N LYS A 289 -23.05 -24.32 6.16
CA LYS A 289 -23.11 -22.97 5.58
C LYS A 289 -22.32 -22.85 4.26
N ASN A 290 -21.56 -23.86 3.86
CA ASN A 290 -20.82 -23.84 2.61
C ASN A 290 -21.80 -23.93 1.42
N PRO A 291 -21.88 -22.89 0.57
CA PRO A 291 -22.82 -22.90 -0.56
C PRO A 291 -22.33 -23.77 -1.73
N GLN A 292 -21.09 -24.26 -1.70
CA GLN A 292 -20.52 -25.07 -2.78
C GLN A 292 -20.92 -26.55 -2.65
N THR A 293 -20.84 -27.27 -3.77
CA THR A 293 -21.01 -28.73 -3.78
C THR A 293 -20.05 -29.37 -2.78
N VAL A 294 -20.59 -30.12 -1.80
CA VAL A 294 -19.84 -30.62 -0.64
C VAL A 294 -18.67 -31.53 -1.04
N SER A 295 -18.94 -32.52 -1.90
CA SER A 295 -17.97 -33.54 -2.31
C SER A 295 -17.54 -33.39 -3.77
N GLY A 296 -16.36 -33.93 -4.09
CA GLY A 296 -15.87 -34.00 -5.47
C GLY A 296 -14.97 -32.83 -5.89
N PRO A 297 -14.39 -32.92 -7.10
CA PRO A 297 -13.33 -32.03 -7.57
C PRO A 297 -13.83 -30.70 -8.15
N LEU A 298 -15.13 -30.55 -8.40
CA LEU A 298 -15.76 -29.39 -9.01
C LEU A 298 -16.94 -28.92 -8.17
N ASP A 299 -17.26 -27.64 -8.28
CA ASP A 299 -18.58 -27.16 -7.86
C ASP A 299 -19.58 -27.27 -9.03
N LEU A 300 -20.68 -28.00 -8.82
CA LEU A 300 -21.69 -28.31 -9.83
C LEU A 300 -22.77 -27.23 -10.00
N HIS A 301 -22.71 -26.14 -9.22
CA HIS A 301 -23.66 -25.03 -9.36
C HIS A 301 -23.49 -24.27 -10.68
N LEU A 302 -24.62 -23.96 -11.33
CA LEU A 302 -24.67 -23.19 -12.57
C LEU A 302 -24.34 -21.70 -12.37
N SER A 303 -24.78 -21.12 -11.25
CA SER A 303 -24.30 -19.82 -10.75
C SER A 303 -23.28 -20.11 -9.66
N TYR A 304 -22.03 -19.73 -9.87
CA TYR A 304 -20.95 -20.12 -8.97
C TYR A 304 -20.74 -19.07 -7.87
N PRO A 305 -21.05 -19.38 -6.59
CA PRO A 305 -20.80 -18.48 -5.48
C PRO A 305 -19.31 -18.58 -5.11
N TYR A 306 -18.49 -17.76 -5.76
CA TYR A 306 -17.07 -17.65 -5.42
C TYR A 306 -16.90 -16.84 -4.13
N ASP A 307 -17.20 -17.48 -3.00
CA ASP A 307 -17.02 -16.92 -1.67
C ASP A 307 -15.74 -17.51 -1.04
N LEU A 308 -14.90 -16.64 -0.47
CA LEU A 308 -13.65 -17.00 0.19
C LEU A 308 -13.83 -17.31 1.68
N ASN A 309 -15.05 -17.62 2.09
CA ASN A 309 -15.37 -18.18 3.41
C ASN A 309 -15.06 -19.69 3.52
N PHE A 310 -14.95 -20.41 2.39
CA PHE A 310 -14.70 -21.85 2.34
C PHE A 310 -13.71 -22.20 1.21
N PRO A 311 -13.05 -23.38 1.24
CA PRO A 311 -12.11 -23.82 0.21
C PRO A 311 -12.77 -23.79 -1.18
N PRO A 312 -12.37 -22.86 -2.08
CA PRO A 312 -13.01 -22.76 -3.38
C PRO A 312 -12.63 -23.97 -4.25
N LYS A 313 -13.57 -24.39 -5.10
CA LYS A 313 -13.39 -25.43 -6.13
C LYS A 313 -13.39 -24.80 -7.53
N PRO A 314 -12.81 -25.45 -8.56
CA PRO A 314 -13.10 -25.03 -9.93
C PRO A 314 -14.60 -25.18 -10.21
N SER A 315 -15.19 -24.20 -10.89
CA SER A 315 -16.60 -24.24 -11.30
C SER A 315 -16.88 -25.32 -12.35
N LEU A 316 -18.15 -25.70 -12.49
CA LEU A 316 -18.62 -26.57 -13.56
C LEU A 316 -18.19 -26.08 -14.96
N ALA A 317 -18.22 -24.76 -15.20
CA ALA A 317 -17.80 -24.16 -16.46
C ALA A 317 -16.28 -24.35 -16.69
N GLN A 318 -15.46 -24.16 -15.66
CA GLN A 318 -14.01 -24.41 -15.75
C GLN A 318 -13.71 -25.90 -15.98
N GLY A 319 -14.44 -26.80 -15.31
CA GLY A 319 -14.33 -28.25 -15.51
C GLY A 319 -14.73 -28.69 -16.92
N ALA A 320 -15.87 -28.21 -17.43
CA ALA A 320 -16.32 -28.48 -18.79
C ALA A 320 -15.34 -27.95 -19.84
N LEU A 321 -14.82 -26.73 -19.65
CA LEU A 321 -13.80 -26.14 -20.52
C LEU A 321 -12.50 -26.96 -20.51
N PHE A 322 -12.09 -27.43 -19.34
CA PHE A 322 -10.91 -28.28 -19.20
C PHE A 322 -11.06 -29.62 -19.94
N ILE A 323 -12.20 -30.30 -19.74
CA ILE A 323 -12.51 -31.58 -20.42
C ILE A 323 -12.55 -31.37 -21.94
N ALA A 324 -13.27 -30.34 -22.43
CA ALA A 324 -13.31 -30.01 -23.84
C ALA A 324 -11.90 -29.75 -24.40
N SER A 325 -11.07 -29.02 -23.65
CA SER A 325 -9.69 -28.75 -24.04
C SER A 325 -8.84 -30.03 -24.12
N ILE A 326 -8.99 -30.96 -23.18
CA ILE A 326 -8.31 -32.27 -23.22
C ILE A 326 -8.72 -33.06 -24.46
N VAL A 327 -10.02 -33.18 -24.74
CA VAL A 327 -10.53 -33.94 -25.89
C VAL A 327 -9.96 -33.37 -27.20
N LEU A 328 -9.94 -32.04 -27.34
CA LEU A 328 -9.39 -31.38 -28.52
C LEU A 328 -7.87 -31.51 -28.63
N ILE A 329 -7.15 -31.44 -27.50
CA ILE A 329 -5.71 -31.66 -27.48
C ILE A 329 -5.38 -33.11 -27.85
N ALA A 330 -6.13 -34.09 -27.33
CA ALA A 330 -5.97 -35.50 -27.67
C ALA A 330 -6.26 -35.74 -29.16
N TYR A 331 -7.35 -35.19 -29.68
CA TYR A 331 -7.71 -35.25 -31.09
C TYR A 331 -6.61 -34.66 -31.99
N GLY A 332 -6.08 -33.48 -31.64
CA GLY A 332 -4.97 -32.86 -32.37
C GLY A 332 -3.64 -33.62 -32.21
N ALA A 333 -3.36 -34.19 -31.03
CA ALA A 333 -2.14 -34.94 -30.76
C ALA A 333 -2.04 -36.23 -31.61
N LEU A 334 -3.17 -36.90 -31.85
CA LEU A 334 -3.25 -38.08 -32.73
C LEU A 334 -2.89 -37.75 -34.19
N ARG A 335 -3.02 -36.50 -34.61
CA ARG A 335 -2.67 -36.01 -35.96
C ARG A 335 -1.23 -35.50 -36.08
N ARG A 336 -0.37 -35.80 -35.09
CA ARG A 336 1.07 -35.47 -35.03
C ARG A 336 1.41 -34.00 -35.33
N HIS A 337 0.65 -33.05 -34.76
CA HIS A 337 0.92 -31.62 -34.93
C HIS A 337 2.16 -31.15 -34.15
N ARG A 338 2.95 -30.23 -34.76
CA ARG A 338 4.20 -29.66 -34.19
C ARG A 338 4.04 -28.91 -32.86
N ALA A 339 2.81 -28.56 -32.47
CA ALA A 339 2.52 -27.87 -31.21
C ALA A 339 2.04 -28.78 -30.07
N ARG A 340 1.95 -30.10 -30.32
CA ARG A 340 1.51 -31.09 -29.34
C ARG A 340 2.22 -30.92 -28.00
N ASP A 341 3.54 -30.83 -28.00
CA ASP A 341 4.30 -30.80 -26.75
C ASP A 341 4.06 -29.52 -25.95
N VAL A 342 3.83 -28.39 -26.62
CA VAL A 342 3.51 -27.11 -25.95
C VAL A 342 2.10 -27.15 -25.38
N ALA A 343 1.16 -27.79 -26.09
CA ALA A 343 -0.18 -28.05 -25.58
C ALA A 343 -0.18 -29.00 -24.37
N LEU A 344 0.63 -30.07 -24.41
CA LEU A 344 0.82 -30.99 -23.30
C LEU A 344 1.50 -30.31 -22.10
N PHE A 345 2.44 -29.39 -22.34
CA PHE A 345 3.05 -28.59 -21.29
C PHE A 345 2.03 -27.67 -20.60
N ALA A 346 1.19 -26.97 -21.37
CA ALA A 346 0.11 -26.15 -20.81
C ALA A 346 -0.87 -27.00 -19.98
N LEU A 347 -1.29 -28.16 -20.54
CA LEU A 347 -2.18 -29.11 -19.86
C LEU A 347 -1.56 -29.64 -18.56
N ALA A 348 -0.30 -30.05 -18.58
CA ALA A 348 0.41 -30.53 -17.39
C ALA A 348 0.52 -29.43 -16.34
N GLY A 349 0.75 -28.17 -16.75
CA GLY A 349 0.74 -27.01 -15.85
C GLY A 349 -0.63 -26.78 -15.20
N THR A 350 -1.74 -26.88 -15.97
CA THR A 350 -3.10 -26.80 -15.43
C THR A 350 -3.36 -27.90 -14.40
N VAL A 351 -2.99 -29.15 -14.71
CA VAL A 351 -3.15 -30.28 -13.80
C VAL A 351 -2.29 -30.10 -12.54
N ALA A 352 -1.04 -29.69 -12.67
CA ALA A 352 -0.15 -29.48 -11.53
C ALA A 352 -0.67 -28.39 -10.58
N LEU A 353 -1.15 -27.26 -11.12
CA LEU A 353 -1.73 -26.18 -10.31
C LEU A 353 -3.02 -26.61 -9.62
N TRP A 354 -3.88 -27.38 -10.29
CA TRP A 354 -5.06 -27.96 -9.65
C TRP A 354 -4.69 -28.97 -8.57
N LEU A 355 -3.72 -29.87 -8.81
CA LEU A 355 -3.27 -30.84 -7.80
C LEU A 355 -2.80 -30.15 -6.52
N LEU A 356 -2.08 -29.02 -6.65
CA LEU A 356 -1.61 -28.22 -5.53
C LEU A 356 -2.72 -27.53 -4.72
N THR A 357 -3.97 -27.50 -5.19
CA THR A 357 -5.13 -27.03 -4.40
C THR A 357 -5.86 -28.17 -3.68
N THR A 358 -5.41 -29.42 -3.86
CA THR A 358 -6.08 -30.62 -3.31
C THR A 358 -5.34 -31.21 -2.11
N THR A 359 -6.06 -32.01 -1.32
CA THR A 359 -5.48 -32.77 -0.19
C THR A 359 -4.37 -33.73 -0.61
N TRP A 360 -4.30 -34.14 -1.87
CA TRP A 360 -3.21 -34.96 -2.41
C TRP A 360 -1.85 -34.24 -2.40
N SER A 361 -1.86 -32.91 -2.31
CA SER A 361 -0.65 -32.09 -2.21
C SER A 361 -0.28 -31.70 -0.78
N ALA A 362 -1.02 -32.15 0.25
CA ALA A 362 -0.82 -31.74 1.64
C ALA A 362 0.63 -31.90 2.10
N TRP A 363 1.29 -33.01 1.71
CA TRP A 363 2.71 -33.23 2.00
C TRP A 363 3.61 -32.08 1.53
N ALA A 364 3.37 -31.52 0.33
CA ALA A 364 4.15 -30.39 -0.17
C ALA A 364 3.90 -29.12 0.65
N TRP A 365 2.65 -28.86 1.05
CA TRP A 365 2.28 -27.74 1.91
C TRP A 365 2.92 -27.81 3.29
N ASP A 366 3.07 -29.01 3.85
CA ASP A 366 3.67 -29.22 5.17
C ASP A 366 5.20 -29.15 5.17
N HIS A 367 5.84 -29.49 4.05
CA HIS A 367 7.30 -29.68 4.01
C HIS A 367 8.08 -28.64 3.18
N VAL A 368 7.42 -27.85 2.32
CA VAL A 368 8.08 -26.80 1.54
C VAL A 368 8.02 -25.49 2.32
N PRO A 369 9.13 -24.99 2.90
CA PRO A 369 9.07 -23.88 3.87
C PRO A 369 8.44 -22.60 3.31
N LEU A 370 8.67 -22.29 2.03
CA LEU A 370 8.14 -21.10 1.38
C LEU A 370 6.62 -21.19 1.07
N MET A 371 6.03 -22.39 1.05
CA MET A 371 4.59 -22.55 0.79
C MET A 371 3.74 -22.06 1.97
N SER A 372 4.28 -22.06 3.19
CA SER A 372 3.60 -21.48 4.36
C SER A 372 3.24 -20.00 4.19
N PHE A 373 4.08 -19.22 3.51
CA PHE A 373 3.83 -17.80 3.22
C PHE A 373 2.66 -17.58 2.25
N LEU A 374 2.28 -18.59 1.47
CA LEU A 374 1.10 -18.47 0.62
C LEU A 374 -0.19 -18.46 1.43
N GLN A 375 -0.20 -18.84 2.71
CA GLN A 375 -1.33 -18.90 3.69
C GLN A 375 -2.57 -19.68 3.24
N PHE A 376 -3.04 -19.44 2.02
CA PHE A 376 -4.22 -20.02 1.43
C PHE A 376 -3.86 -20.69 0.10
N SER A 377 -4.20 -21.97 -0.01
CA SER A 377 -4.04 -22.73 -1.26
C SER A 377 -4.81 -22.10 -2.43
N TRP A 378 -5.89 -21.36 -2.14
CA TRP A 378 -6.70 -20.72 -3.17
C TRP A 378 -5.98 -19.63 -3.96
N ARG A 379 -4.85 -19.10 -3.47
CA ARG A 379 -4.01 -18.16 -4.25
C ARG A 379 -3.49 -18.79 -5.55
N LEU A 380 -3.47 -20.11 -5.64
CA LEU A 380 -3.14 -20.84 -6.87
C LEU A 380 -4.26 -20.81 -7.93
N TYR A 381 -5.49 -20.41 -7.59
CA TYR A 381 -6.56 -20.25 -8.59
C TYR A 381 -6.28 -19.13 -9.60
N GLY A 382 -5.44 -18.16 -9.24
CA GLY A 382 -4.96 -17.11 -10.14
C GLY A 382 -4.15 -17.68 -11.31
N PRO A 383 -2.98 -18.28 -11.01
CA PRO A 383 -2.18 -19.03 -11.97
C PRO A 383 -2.94 -20.16 -12.66
N LEU A 384 -3.84 -20.87 -11.97
CA LEU A 384 -4.66 -21.94 -12.55
C LEU A 384 -5.59 -21.39 -13.63
N GLY A 385 -6.22 -20.24 -13.41
CA GLY A 385 -7.02 -19.55 -14.43
C GLY A 385 -6.21 -19.22 -15.68
N LEU A 386 -4.98 -18.74 -15.51
CA LEU A 386 -4.07 -18.49 -16.63
C LEU A 386 -3.71 -19.79 -17.36
N ALA A 387 -3.32 -20.84 -16.63
CA ALA A 387 -2.96 -22.13 -17.21
C ALA A 387 -4.14 -22.76 -17.97
N LEU A 388 -5.35 -22.70 -17.42
CA LEU A 388 -6.56 -23.14 -18.10
C LEU A 388 -6.78 -22.37 -19.40
N GLY A 389 -6.63 -21.04 -19.38
CA GLY A 389 -6.70 -20.20 -20.58
C GLY A 389 -5.68 -20.60 -21.65
N LEU A 390 -4.43 -20.90 -21.26
CA LEU A 390 -3.40 -21.40 -22.18
C LEU A 390 -3.76 -22.77 -22.75
N THR A 391 -4.29 -23.68 -21.93
CA THR A 391 -4.73 -25.02 -22.35
C THR A 391 -5.90 -24.93 -23.33
N SER A 392 -6.88 -24.05 -23.08
CA SER A 392 -7.99 -23.80 -24.01
C SER A 392 -7.53 -23.12 -25.29
N GLY A 393 -6.58 -22.18 -25.22
CA GLY A 393 -5.94 -21.60 -26.40
C GLY A 393 -5.21 -22.66 -27.24
N ALA A 394 -4.52 -23.60 -26.59
CA ALA A 394 -3.85 -24.72 -27.24
C ALA A 394 -4.85 -25.64 -27.97
N ALA A 395 -5.97 -25.96 -27.33
CA ALA A 395 -7.06 -26.74 -27.91
C ALA A 395 -7.62 -26.08 -29.18
N VAL A 396 -7.87 -24.77 -29.15
CA VAL A 396 -8.33 -24.00 -30.32
C VAL A 396 -7.28 -23.99 -31.43
N ALA A 397 -6.00 -23.81 -31.09
CA ALA A 397 -4.92 -23.82 -32.08
C ALA A 397 -4.81 -25.18 -32.80
N LEU A 398 -4.93 -26.28 -32.06
CA LEU A 398 -4.91 -27.63 -32.60
C LEU A 398 -6.14 -27.92 -33.47
N ALA A 399 -7.33 -27.47 -33.03
CA ALA A 399 -8.58 -27.65 -33.77
C ALA A 399 -8.61 -26.86 -35.11
N LEU A 400 -8.07 -25.63 -35.11
CA LEU A 400 -8.04 -24.77 -36.30
C LEU A 400 -6.85 -25.01 -37.24
N GLY A 401 -5.85 -25.81 -36.83
CA GLY A 401 -4.63 -26.04 -37.61
C GLY A 401 -3.77 -24.79 -37.82
N GLN A 402 -3.98 -23.72 -37.04
CA GLN A 402 -3.26 -22.45 -37.17
C GLN A 402 -1.86 -22.54 -36.53
N TYR A 403 -0.83 -22.93 -37.28
CA TYR A 403 0.55 -22.94 -36.77
C TYR A 403 1.55 -22.21 -37.67
N GLY A 404 2.29 -21.28 -37.06
CA GLY A 404 3.45 -20.62 -37.63
C GLY A 404 4.41 -20.17 -36.53
N VAL A 405 5.22 -21.10 -36.02
CA VAL A 405 6.42 -20.76 -35.23
C VAL A 405 7.60 -20.76 -36.19
N GLY A 406 7.98 -19.59 -36.67
CA GLY A 406 9.16 -19.40 -37.53
C GLY A 406 8.88 -18.57 -38.77
N SER A 407 9.46 -17.36 -38.80
CA SER A 407 9.43 -16.37 -39.89
C SER A 407 8.08 -15.69 -40.14
N ALA A 408 8.16 -14.37 -40.25
CA ALA A 408 7.07 -13.47 -40.54
C ALA A 408 6.53 -13.65 -41.96
N ARG A 409 5.76 -14.71 -42.23
CA ARG A 409 4.76 -14.61 -43.31
C ARG A 409 3.57 -13.83 -42.77
N ARG A 410 3.57 -12.53 -43.07
CA ARG A 410 2.34 -11.73 -43.08
C ARG A 410 1.42 -12.34 -44.15
N ILE A 411 0.63 -13.32 -43.77
CA ILE A 411 -0.47 -13.76 -44.63
C ILE A 411 -1.55 -12.69 -44.45
N ASN A 412 -1.72 -11.87 -45.48
CA ASN A 412 -2.79 -10.88 -45.53
C ASN A 412 -4.05 -11.64 -46.01
N PRO A 413 -5.12 -11.73 -45.22
CA PRO A 413 -6.32 -12.49 -45.62
C PRO A 413 -6.91 -12.00 -46.94
N ALA A 414 -6.71 -10.72 -47.28
CA ALA A 414 -7.08 -10.16 -48.57
C ALA A 414 -6.31 -10.75 -49.77
N THR A 415 -5.04 -11.16 -49.60
CA THR A 415 -4.25 -11.77 -50.68
C THR A 415 -4.57 -13.25 -50.90
N GLU A 416 -5.02 -13.96 -49.86
CA GLU A 416 -5.46 -15.36 -49.99
C GLU A 416 -6.85 -15.42 -50.62
N LEU A 417 -7.76 -14.54 -50.20
CA LEU A 417 -9.08 -14.39 -50.83
C LEU A 417 -8.97 -13.97 -52.30
N ALA A 418 -8.05 -13.05 -52.64
CA ALA A 418 -7.80 -12.66 -54.03
C ALA A 418 -7.19 -13.80 -54.86
N ALA A 419 -6.33 -14.64 -54.27
CA ALA A 419 -5.76 -15.81 -54.92
C ALA A 419 -6.77 -16.96 -55.10
N GLU A 420 -7.68 -17.17 -54.14
CA GLU A 420 -8.75 -18.19 -54.25
C GLU A 420 -9.87 -17.77 -55.21
N LEU A 421 -10.23 -16.47 -55.22
CA LEU A 421 -11.14 -15.89 -56.21
C LEU A 421 -10.56 -15.98 -57.63
N ALA A 422 -9.26 -15.71 -57.79
CA ALA A 422 -8.57 -15.86 -59.08
C ALA A 422 -8.44 -17.33 -59.54
N ALA A 423 -8.53 -18.29 -58.61
CA ALA A 423 -8.44 -19.73 -58.89
C ALA A 423 -9.81 -20.39 -59.14
N GLY A 424 -10.91 -19.63 -59.19
CA GLY A 424 -12.26 -20.14 -59.47
C GLY A 424 -12.80 -21.13 -58.42
N ARG A 425 -12.25 -21.11 -57.20
CA ARG A 425 -12.70 -22.00 -56.11
C ARG A 425 -13.89 -21.38 -55.39
N ASP A 426 -14.88 -22.22 -55.09
CA ASP A 426 -16.10 -21.88 -54.35
C ASP A 426 -15.76 -21.19 -53.02
N THR A 427 -16.02 -19.89 -52.93
CA THR A 427 -15.67 -19.01 -51.78
C THR A 427 -16.70 -19.04 -50.66
N ARG A 428 -17.66 -19.97 -50.69
CA ARG A 428 -18.56 -20.19 -49.56
C ARG A 428 -17.72 -20.70 -48.37
N PRO A 429 -17.81 -20.09 -47.17
CA PRO A 429 -17.05 -20.57 -46.02
C PRO A 429 -17.48 -22.00 -45.69
N ARG A 430 -16.65 -22.98 -46.08
CA ARG A 430 -16.87 -24.38 -45.71
C ARG A 430 -16.60 -24.53 -44.22
N ILE A 431 -17.66 -24.74 -43.45
CA ILE A 431 -17.54 -25.09 -42.03
C ILE A 431 -16.78 -26.41 -41.95
N THR A 432 -15.53 -26.35 -41.49
CA THR A 432 -14.75 -27.56 -41.25
C THR A 432 -15.09 -28.14 -39.88
N PRO A 433 -14.96 -29.47 -39.67
CA PRO A 433 -15.10 -30.07 -38.35
C PRO A 433 -14.22 -29.39 -37.29
N GLY A 434 -13.02 -28.93 -37.69
CA GLY A 434 -12.12 -28.17 -36.82
C GLY A 434 -12.69 -26.81 -36.36
N MET A 435 -13.46 -26.11 -37.21
CA MET A 435 -14.13 -24.85 -36.83
C MET A 435 -15.28 -25.08 -35.85
N VAL A 436 -16.07 -26.15 -36.05
CA VAL A 436 -17.14 -26.53 -35.11
C VAL A 436 -16.55 -26.90 -33.75
N LEU A 437 -15.48 -27.70 -33.75
CA LEU A 437 -14.77 -28.09 -32.54
C LEU A 437 -14.11 -26.90 -31.82
N ALA A 438 -13.55 -25.94 -32.56
CA ALA A 438 -12.97 -24.72 -32.00
C ALA A 438 -14.02 -23.75 -31.44
N ALA A 439 -15.29 -23.85 -31.83
CA ALA A 439 -16.37 -23.05 -31.27
C ALA A 439 -16.70 -23.44 -29.82
N ILE A 440 -16.44 -24.69 -29.41
CA ILE A 440 -16.79 -25.19 -28.07
C ILE A 440 -16.03 -24.43 -26.96
N PRO A 441 -14.68 -24.30 -26.99
CA PRO A 441 -13.97 -23.49 -25.99
C PRO A 441 -14.38 -22.01 -26.01
N VAL A 442 -14.75 -21.47 -27.17
CA VAL A 442 -15.21 -20.07 -27.31
C VAL A 442 -16.56 -19.90 -26.60
N LEU A 443 -17.52 -20.79 -26.84
CA LEU A 443 -18.84 -20.77 -26.19
C LEU A 443 -18.72 -20.99 -24.68
N LEU A 444 -17.82 -21.87 -24.24
CA LEU A 444 -17.58 -22.10 -22.81
C LEU A 444 -16.87 -20.90 -22.14
N ALA A 445 -16.01 -20.17 -22.86
CA ALA A 445 -15.44 -18.92 -22.36
C ALA A 445 -16.51 -17.81 -22.23
N VAL A 446 -17.50 -17.77 -23.12
CA VAL A 446 -18.67 -16.88 -23.01
C VAL A 446 -19.57 -17.29 -21.84
N LEU A 447 -19.79 -18.60 -21.63
CA LEU A 447 -20.53 -19.11 -20.48
C LEU A 447 -19.82 -18.77 -19.17
N LEU A 448 -18.49 -18.84 -19.15
CA LEU A 448 -17.69 -18.40 -18.01
C LEU A 448 -17.92 -16.91 -17.74
N ALA A 449 -17.89 -16.06 -18.76
CA ALA A 449 -18.23 -14.63 -18.62
C ALA A 449 -19.67 -14.42 -18.09
N PHE A 450 -20.64 -15.21 -18.55
CA PHE A 450 -22.02 -15.14 -18.03
C PHE A 450 -22.10 -15.55 -16.55
N ASN A 451 -21.48 -16.67 -16.17
CA ASN A 451 -21.38 -17.13 -14.77
C ASN A 451 -20.69 -16.10 -13.86
N THR A 452 -19.82 -15.26 -14.42
CA THR A 452 -19.19 -14.17 -13.65
C THR A 452 -20.12 -13.00 -13.37
N THR A 453 -21.23 -12.87 -14.11
CA THR A 453 -22.25 -11.81 -13.94
C THR A 453 -23.48 -12.21 -13.13
N THR A 454 -23.61 -13.48 -12.74
CA THR A 454 -24.77 -13.96 -11.97
C THR A 454 -24.62 -13.68 -10.47
N ALA A 455 -25.72 -13.83 -9.71
CA ALA A 455 -25.87 -13.41 -8.31
C ALA A 455 -24.64 -13.66 -7.43
N ARG A 456 -23.98 -12.56 -7.05
CA ARG A 456 -22.87 -12.49 -6.09
C ARG A 456 -23.21 -11.48 -5.01
N SER A 457 -22.63 -11.66 -3.83
CA SER A 457 -22.59 -10.60 -2.82
C SER A 457 -21.71 -9.47 -3.36
N LEU A 458 -22.36 -8.43 -3.90
CA LEU A 458 -21.71 -7.17 -4.21
C LEU A 458 -21.80 -6.28 -2.98
N TRP A 459 -20.73 -5.54 -2.72
CA TRP A 459 -20.70 -4.53 -1.67
C TRP A 459 -21.43 -3.26 -2.13
N ILE A 460 -22.74 -3.35 -2.35
CA ILE A 460 -23.54 -2.21 -2.81
C ILE A 460 -24.07 -1.43 -1.60
N SER A 461 -23.96 -0.10 -1.66
CA SER A 461 -24.50 0.83 -0.66
C SER A 461 -25.10 2.04 -1.35
N ASP A 462 -26.24 2.53 -0.86
CA ASP A 462 -26.82 3.80 -1.30
C ASP A 462 -26.01 5.01 -0.81
N ASP A 463 -25.21 4.81 0.25
CA ASP A 463 -24.31 5.80 0.83
C ASP A 463 -22.87 5.25 0.81
N VAL A 464 -22.11 5.67 -0.20
CA VAL A 464 -20.71 5.27 -0.41
C VAL A 464 -19.81 6.44 -0.03
N GLU A 465 -19.02 6.29 1.03
CA GLU A 465 -17.96 7.26 1.34
C GLU A 465 -16.86 7.16 0.28
N ARG A 466 -16.65 8.23 -0.50
CA ARG A 466 -15.61 8.26 -1.54
C ARG A 466 -14.33 8.95 -1.10
N ARG A 467 -14.29 9.50 0.12
CA ARG A 467 -13.10 10.19 0.64
C ARG A 467 -12.27 9.21 1.46
N ALA A 468 -11.00 9.08 1.12
CA ALA A 468 -9.99 8.48 1.98
C ALA A 468 -9.05 9.58 2.46
N GLY A 469 -9.02 9.84 3.76
CA GLY A 469 -8.20 10.87 4.38
C GLY A 469 -7.96 10.66 5.87
N GLY A 470 -7.41 11.67 6.54
CA GLY A 470 -7.11 11.65 7.98
C GLY A 470 -8.28 11.21 8.87
N PRO A 471 -9.51 11.74 8.70
CA PRO A 471 -10.67 11.32 9.50
C PRO A 471 -11.00 9.83 9.36
N GLN A 472 -11.00 9.29 8.13
CA GLN A 472 -11.24 7.86 7.89
C GLN A 472 -10.12 7.01 8.49
N LEU A 473 -8.86 7.42 8.33
CA LEU A 473 -7.72 6.74 8.93
C LEU A 473 -7.85 6.63 10.46
N VAL A 474 -8.18 7.74 11.14
CA VAL A 474 -8.36 7.75 12.60
C VAL A 474 -9.55 6.90 13.04
N GLY A 475 -10.68 7.00 12.34
CA GLY A 475 -11.88 6.22 12.64
C GLY A 475 -11.66 4.71 12.52
N THR A 476 -11.04 4.27 11.43
CA THR A 476 -10.68 2.86 11.19
C THR A 476 -9.69 2.36 12.25
N GLU A 477 -8.63 3.12 12.57
CA GLU A 477 -7.62 2.65 13.52
C GLU A 477 -8.06 2.55 14.97
N ASN A 478 -9.02 3.37 15.38
CA ASN A 478 -9.54 3.30 16.74
C ASN A 478 -10.45 2.08 16.97
N THR A 479 -10.98 1.47 15.90
CA THR A 479 -11.93 0.36 15.98
C THR A 479 -11.30 -1.00 15.68
N LEU A 480 -10.29 -1.06 14.81
CA LEU A 480 -9.67 -2.31 14.36
C LEU A 480 -8.22 -2.45 14.85
N PHE A 481 -7.84 -3.66 15.26
CA PHE A 481 -6.44 -3.97 15.62
C PHE A 481 -5.65 -4.20 14.33
N GLY A 482 -4.48 -3.56 14.20
CA GLY A 482 -3.72 -3.64 12.94
C GLY A 482 -4.40 -2.90 11.77
N ALA A 483 -5.34 -2.00 12.06
CA ALA A 483 -5.95 -1.11 11.08
C ALA A 483 -4.92 -0.32 10.24
N GLY A 484 -5.15 -0.21 8.92
CA GLY A 484 -4.17 0.35 7.96
C GLY A 484 -2.94 -0.55 7.71
N THR A 485 -2.79 -1.63 8.49
CA THR A 485 -1.60 -2.46 8.49
C THR A 485 -1.75 -3.72 7.67
N THR A 486 -2.68 -4.61 8.05
CA THR A 486 -3.09 -5.93 7.51
C THR A 486 -4.18 -6.50 8.44
N THR A 487 -4.85 -7.59 8.09
CA THR A 487 -5.94 -8.20 8.89
C THR A 487 -5.52 -8.67 10.30
N GLY A 488 -4.21 -8.89 10.54
CA GLY A 488 -3.71 -9.47 11.80
C GLY A 488 -2.72 -8.62 12.58
N GLY A 489 -2.20 -7.53 12.01
CA GLY A 489 -1.09 -6.78 12.62
C GLY A 489 0.27 -7.49 12.50
N GLU A 490 0.49 -8.35 11.51
CA GLU A 490 1.72 -9.13 11.34
C GLU A 490 3.01 -8.30 11.15
N PHE A 491 2.91 -7.04 10.72
CA PHE A 491 4.07 -6.14 10.66
C PHE A 491 4.16 -5.16 11.85
N VAL A 492 3.34 -5.35 12.90
CA VAL A 492 3.50 -4.62 14.16
C VAL A 492 4.87 -4.98 14.74
N PRO A 493 5.68 -3.99 15.16
CA PRO A 493 6.97 -4.26 15.79
C PRO A 493 6.87 -5.23 16.97
N ARG A 494 7.84 -6.14 17.08
CA ARG A 494 7.79 -7.26 18.04
C ARG A 494 7.84 -6.83 19.50
N ASN A 495 8.35 -5.65 19.79
CA ASN A 495 8.39 -5.09 21.15
C ASN A 495 7.05 -4.46 21.59
N VAL A 496 6.04 -4.50 20.72
CA VAL A 496 4.68 -4.10 21.05
C VAL A 496 3.87 -5.34 21.42
N ASP A 497 3.29 -5.35 22.61
CA ASP A 497 2.34 -6.37 23.06
C ASP A 497 1.15 -5.71 23.73
N LEU A 498 0.01 -5.73 23.05
CA LEU A 498 -1.25 -5.18 23.56
C LEU A 498 -2.28 -6.28 23.89
N GLN A 499 -1.92 -7.55 23.71
CA GLN A 499 -2.87 -8.65 23.89
C GLN A 499 -3.13 -8.96 25.38
N GLY A 500 -2.28 -8.46 26.28
CA GLY A 500 -2.45 -8.63 27.73
C GLY A 500 -3.57 -7.81 28.38
N TYR A 501 -4.17 -6.83 27.69
CA TYR A 501 -5.18 -5.95 28.26
C TYR A 501 -6.59 -6.55 28.19
N GLY A 502 -6.97 -7.34 29.21
CA GLY A 502 -8.30 -7.95 29.33
C GLY A 502 -8.57 -9.08 28.33
N GLU A 503 -9.79 -9.64 28.35
CA GLU A 503 -10.16 -10.80 27.50
C GLU A 503 -10.51 -10.44 26.04
N ARG A 504 -10.68 -9.15 25.73
CA ARG A 504 -11.07 -8.66 24.38
C ARG A 504 -9.89 -8.01 23.66
N ARG A 505 -9.79 -8.19 22.33
CA ARG A 505 -8.85 -7.44 21.48
C ARG A 505 -9.37 -6.01 21.28
N TYR A 506 -8.72 -5.04 21.90
CA TYR A 506 -9.19 -3.65 22.01
C TYR A 506 -8.82 -2.70 20.84
N GLY A 507 -8.46 -3.23 19.67
CA GLY A 507 -8.02 -2.41 18.52
C GLY A 507 -6.72 -1.65 18.77
N ASN A 508 -6.26 -0.84 17.81
CA ASN A 508 -5.15 0.10 18.09
C ASN A 508 -5.61 1.22 19.04
N GLY A 509 -6.92 1.46 19.18
CA GLY A 509 -7.50 2.44 20.11
C GLY A 509 -7.16 2.22 21.59
N LEU A 510 -6.57 1.08 21.98
CA LEU A 510 -5.96 0.92 23.30
C LEU A 510 -4.82 1.93 23.54
N TYR A 511 -4.01 2.26 22.53
CA TYR A 511 -3.02 3.33 22.67
C TYR A 511 -3.67 4.66 23.01
N GLU A 512 -4.80 5.01 22.37
CA GLU A 512 -5.51 6.25 22.67
C GLU A 512 -6.09 6.29 24.09
N ARG A 513 -6.32 5.12 24.72
CA ARG A 513 -6.72 5.03 26.12
C ARG A 513 -5.54 5.18 27.08
N LEU A 514 -4.43 4.48 26.81
CA LEU A 514 -3.27 4.44 27.71
C LEU A 514 -2.37 5.67 27.56
N TYR A 515 -2.17 6.11 26.31
CA TYR A 515 -1.28 7.19 25.90
C TYR A 515 -2.00 8.02 24.83
N PRO A 516 -3.07 8.75 25.22
CA PRO A 516 -3.88 9.51 24.28
C PRO A 516 -3.00 10.41 23.41
N GLU A 517 -3.29 10.49 22.11
CA GLU A 517 -2.56 11.30 21.15
C GLU A 517 -2.31 12.72 21.66
N PHE A 518 -3.33 13.28 22.29
CA PHE A 518 -3.32 14.64 22.82
C PHE A 518 -2.49 14.81 24.09
N GLY A 519 -2.12 13.72 24.76
CA GLY A 519 -1.17 13.71 25.87
C GLY A 519 0.30 13.81 25.43
N TRP A 520 0.60 13.61 24.14
CA TRP A 520 1.92 13.83 23.58
C TRP A 520 2.07 15.29 23.15
N LEU A 521 3.13 15.97 23.59
CA LEU A 521 3.42 17.35 23.21
C LEU A 521 3.64 17.44 21.70
N ALA A 522 2.85 18.30 21.05
CA ALA A 522 2.70 18.41 19.60
C ALA A 522 2.47 17.06 18.88
N GLY A 523 1.92 16.05 19.59
CA GLY A 523 1.69 14.71 19.07
C GLY A 523 2.99 13.89 18.90
N ARG A 524 4.10 14.30 19.52
CA ARG A 524 5.44 13.73 19.24
C ARG A 524 6.22 13.24 20.45
N VAL A 525 6.22 13.96 21.57
CA VAL A 525 7.06 13.60 22.73
C VAL A 525 6.29 13.64 24.04
N LEU A 526 6.71 12.85 25.01
CA LEU A 526 6.12 12.78 26.34
C LEU A 526 7.23 12.64 27.39
N PRO A 527 7.37 13.59 28.34
CA PRO A 527 8.11 13.36 29.58
C PRO A 527 7.53 12.15 30.32
N LEU A 528 8.22 11.02 30.29
CA LEU A 528 7.71 9.76 30.85
C LEU A 528 8.10 9.60 32.32
N GLU A 529 9.37 9.91 32.63
CA GLU A 529 9.93 9.85 33.98
C GLU A 529 10.81 11.08 34.24
N GLY A 530 10.96 11.42 35.52
CA GLY A 530 11.74 12.57 35.96
C GLY A 530 11.08 13.91 35.63
N GLU A 531 11.78 14.97 35.97
CA GLU A 531 11.27 16.33 35.89
C GLU A 531 11.75 17.05 34.63
N LEU A 532 11.15 16.70 33.49
CA LEU A 532 11.55 17.20 32.17
C LEU A 532 10.58 18.26 31.63
N GLN A 533 11.12 19.38 31.16
CA GLN A 533 10.38 20.40 30.41
C GLN A 533 10.90 20.45 28.97
N VAL A 534 10.00 20.30 27.99
CA VAL A 534 10.34 20.44 26.57
C VAL A 534 10.16 21.89 26.16
N THR A 535 11.25 22.58 25.84
CA THR A 535 11.27 24.03 25.57
C THR A 535 11.28 24.38 24.09
N ALA A 536 11.66 23.42 23.23
CA ALA A 536 11.55 23.53 21.79
C ALA A 536 11.34 22.14 21.19
N LEU A 537 10.57 22.08 20.11
CA LEU A 537 10.28 20.83 19.41
C LEU A 537 10.23 21.08 17.91
N SER A 538 10.98 20.30 17.15
CA SER A 538 10.98 20.28 15.69
C SER A 538 10.87 18.84 15.20
N GLY A 539 10.39 18.64 13.98
CA GLY A 539 10.33 17.29 13.45
C GLY A 539 9.58 17.13 12.14
N ALA A 540 9.89 16.03 11.47
CA ALA A 540 9.24 15.59 10.25
C ALA A 540 8.69 14.16 10.42
N THR A 541 8.40 13.50 9.30
CA THR A 541 7.83 12.14 9.29
C THR A 541 8.80 11.07 9.79
N THR A 542 10.11 11.29 9.67
CA THR A 542 11.15 10.30 10.00
C THR A 542 12.15 10.79 11.04
N TRP A 543 11.91 11.91 11.70
CA TRP A 543 12.76 12.39 12.80
C TRP A 543 11.99 13.36 13.70
N THR A 544 12.39 13.40 14.97
CA THR A 544 11.85 14.30 16.00
C THR A 544 13.00 14.81 16.85
N ASP A 545 12.96 16.10 17.18
CA ASP A 545 14.02 16.85 17.82
C ASP A 545 13.46 17.70 18.94
N ALA A 546 13.92 17.50 20.17
CA ALA A 546 13.43 18.19 21.35
C ALA A 546 14.59 18.84 22.11
N ARG A 547 14.43 20.11 22.48
CA ARG A 547 15.24 20.74 23.53
C ARG A 547 14.55 20.50 24.86
N VAL A 548 15.28 19.91 25.80
CA VAL A 548 14.76 19.49 27.09
C VAL A 548 15.55 20.15 28.20
N ARG A 549 14.87 20.74 29.16
CA ARG A 549 15.43 21.15 30.44
C ARG A 549 14.99 20.15 31.50
N ALA A 550 15.94 19.39 32.02
CA ALA A 550 15.73 18.34 33.00
C ALA A 550 16.20 18.82 34.38
N GLN A 551 15.29 18.92 35.36
CA GLN A 551 15.67 19.26 36.74
C GLN A 551 16.28 18.05 37.45
N THR A 552 15.74 16.86 37.15
CA THR A 552 16.25 15.56 37.60
C THR A 552 16.51 14.69 36.38
N PRO A 553 17.39 13.68 36.49
CA PRO A 553 17.51 12.65 35.46
C PRO A 553 16.14 12.02 35.18
N GLY A 554 15.82 11.81 33.90
CA GLY A 554 14.51 11.34 33.50
C GLY A 554 14.53 10.62 32.15
N VAL A 555 13.34 10.33 31.64
CA VAL A 555 13.14 9.62 30.39
C VAL A 555 12.19 10.41 29.50
N LEU A 556 12.67 10.78 28.30
CA LEU A 556 11.83 11.35 27.25
C LEU A 556 11.34 10.23 26.33
N ALA A 557 10.02 10.08 26.21
CA ALA A 557 9.39 9.18 25.27
C ALA A 557 9.06 9.89 23.95
N PHE A 558 9.10 9.13 22.86
CA PHE A 558 8.71 9.57 21.53
C PHE A 558 7.50 8.77 21.06
N ARG A 559 6.52 9.42 20.42
CA ARG A 559 5.33 8.79 19.85
C ARG A 559 5.70 8.05 18.56
N THR A 560 6.52 7.03 18.71
CA THR A 560 7.10 6.27 17.61
C THR A 560 7.47 4.89 18.14
N VAL A 561 6.91 3.82 17.57
CA VAL A 561 7.28 2.46 17.96
C VAL A 561 8.69 2.11 17.50
N ALA A 562 9.45 1.41 18.33
CA ALA A 562 10.82 1.09 18.02
C ALA A 562 10.89 0.04 16.90
N PHE A 563 11.76 0.29 15.93
CA PHE A 563 11.96 -0.57 14.76
C PHE A 563 13.38 -0.36 14.21
N PRO A 564 14.02 -1.38 13.60
CA PRO A 564 15.36 -1.21 13.04
C PRO A 564 15.44 -0.03 12.06
N GLY A 565 16.45 0.81 12.27
CA GLY A 565 16.66 2.04 11.51
C GLY A 565 16.48 3.31 12.33
N TRP A 566 15.72 3.26 13.44
CA TRP A 566 15.68 4.36 14.40
C TRP A 566 16.99 4.45 15.19
N ARG A 567 17.52 5.67 15.30
CA ARG A 567 18.68 6.04 16.11
C ARG A 567 18.30 7.19 17.03
N ALA A 568 18.92 7.27 18.19
CA ALA A 568 18.76 8.37 19.12
C ALA A 568 20.07 9.13 19.30
N TYR A 569 19.95 10.42 19.54
CA TYR A 569 21.08 11.33 19.75
C TYR A 569 20.80 12.18 21.00
N LEU A 570 21.81 12.29 21.85
CA LEU A 570 21.84 13.19 23.01
C LEU A 570 23.02 14.15 22.82
N ASP A 571 22.73 15.45 22.71
CA ASP A 571 23.73 16.50 22.46
C ASP A 571 24.61 16.23 21.22
N GLY A 572 24.00 15.60 20.22
CA GLY A 572 24.64 15.22 18.96
C GLY A 572 25.44 13.91 19.00
N ALA A 573 25.65 13.31 20.18
CA ALA A 573 26.25 11.99 20.31
C ALA A 573 25.18 10.89 20.16
N GLU A 574 25.47 9.84 19.39
CA GLU A 574 24.54 8.70 19.25
C GLU A 574 24.46 7.94 20.57
N VAL A 575 23.23 7.69 21.03
CA VAL A 575 22.92 6.92 22.24
C VAL A 575 22.00 5.75 21.88
N THR A 576 22.05 4.68 22.67
CA THR A 576 21.14 3.55 22.49
C THR A 576 19.74 3.93 22.96
N PRO A 577 18.72 3.98 22.07
CA PRO A 577 17.35 4.21 22.50
C PRO A 577 16.84 3.03 23.34
N GLY A 578 16.08 3.35 24.38
CA GLY A 578 15.27 2.40 25.10
C GLY A 578 13.91 2.17 24.43
N THR A 579 13.13 1.28 25.02
CA THR A 579 11.71 1.08 24.70
C THR A 579 10.89 1.24 25.97
N ALA A 580 9.68 1.78 25.85
CA ALA A 580 8.74 1.88 26.95
C ALA A 580 8.64 0.55 27.72
N PRO A 581 8.81 0.55 29.05
CA PRO A 581 8.75 -0.67 29.83
C PRO A 581 7.36 -1.30 29.73
N ARG A 582 7.30 -2.62 29.96
CA ARG A 582 6.02 -3.31 30.09
C ARG A 582 5.32 -2.81 31.35
N ASP A 583 4.05 -2.47 31.23
CA ASP A 583 3.20 -2.19 32.37
C ASP A 583 2.80 -3.53 33.03
N PRO A 584 3.27 -3.82 34.26
CA PRO A 584 2.98 -5.08 34.92
C PRO A 584 1.54 -5.20 35.42
N GLN A 585 0.85 -4.08 35.66
CA GLN A 585 -0.56 -4.08 36.11
C GLN A 585 -1.50 -4.38 34.94
N LEU A 586 -1.16 -3.85 33.77
CA LEU A 586 -1.97 -3.97 32.56
C LEU A 586 -1.52 -5.11 31.63
N GLY A 587 -0.33 -5.68 31.88
CA GLY A 587 0.24 -6.75 31.06
C GLY A 587 0.67 -6.32 29.65
N VAL A 588 0.72 -5.01 29.36
CA VAL A 588 0.98 -4.45 28.01
C VAL A 588 2.39 -3.91 27.85
N ALA A 589 2.97 -4.05 26.66
CA ALA A 589 4.21 -3.43 26.24
C ALA A 589 3.92 -2.42 25.11
N PRO A 590 3.96 -1.10 25.36
CA PRO A 590 3.64 -0.09 24.34
C PRO A 590 4.67 -0.01 23.20
N GLY A 591 5.92 -0.41 23.45
CA GLY A 591 6.97 -0.52 22.43
C GLY A 591 7.46 0.79 21.81
N PHE A 592 7.03 1.96 22.30
CA PHE A 592 7.50 3.26 21.81
C PHE A 592 8.92 3.59 22.29
N ILE A 593 9.64 4.40 21.50
CA ILE A 593 11.04 4.75 21.74
C ILE A 593 11.16 5.66 22.96
N THR A 594 12.17 5.38 23.80
CA THR A 594 12.53 6.22 24.93
C THR A 594 14.01 6.59 24.90
N VAL A 595 14.36 7.74 25.44
CA VAL A 595 15.74 8.20 25.59
C VAL A 595 15.94 8.72 27.00
N ALA A 596 16.97 8.21 27.69
CA ALA A 596 17.36 8.71 29.00
C ALA A 596 18.00 10.10 28.86
N VAL A 597 17.56 11.04 29.70
CA VAL A 597 18.01 12.44 29.69
C VAL A 597 18.62 12.75 31.06
N PRO A 598 19.91 13.08 31.15
CA PRO A 598 20.52 13.55 32.39
C PRO A 598 19.90 14.86 32.89
N ALA A 599 20.19 15.25 34.13
CA ALA A 599 19.84 16.58 34.60
C ALA A 599 20.66 17.65 33.86
N GLY A 600 20.02 18.75 33.46
CA GLY A 600 20.63 19.80 32.66
C GLY A 600 19.78 20.21 31.45
N GLU A 601 20.39 21.00 30.56
CA GLU A 601 19.80 21.33 29.26
C GLU A 601 20.38 20.42 28.18
N HIS A 602 19.51 19.73 27.47
CA HIS A 602 19.90 18.72 26.50
C HIS A 602 19.14 18.86 25.18
N HIS A 603 19.81 18.44 24.12
CA HIS A 603 19.23 18.26 22.80
C HIS A 603 19.02 16.77 22.55
N VAL A 604 17.76 16.35 22.46
CA VAL A 604 17.38 14.94 22.32
C VAL A 604 16.70 14.75 20.98
N GLN A 605 17.24 13.86 20.14
CA GLN A 605 16.71 13.62 18.81
C GLN A 605 16.56 12.13 18.52
N ILE A 606 15.51 11.76 17.80
CA ILE A 606 15.42 10.47 17.12
C ILE A 606 15.34 10.67 15.61
N ALA A 607 15.98 9.79 14.84
CA ALA A 607 15.93 9.81 13.38
C ALA A 607 15.90 8.40 12.80
N PHE A 608 15.11 8.20 11.76
CA PHE A 608 14.98 6.95 11.02
C PHE A 608 15.85 6.97 9.78
N GLY A 609 16.64 5.92 9.59
CA GLY A 609 17.54 5.77 8.45
C GLY A 609 17.73 4.33 7.99
N PRO A 610 18.53 4.11 6.94
CA PRO A 610 18.88 2.77 6.49
C PRO A 610 19.74 2.05 7.54
N THR A 611 19.48 0.75 7.67
CA THR A 611 20.39 -0.19 8.35
C THR A 611 21.55 -0.53 7.42
N ARG A 612 22.62 -1.15 7.96
CA ARG A 612 23.73 -1.68 7.14
C ARG A 612 23.22 -2.65 6.06
N LEU A 613 22.26 -3.49 6.44
CA LEU A 613 21.61 -4.42 5.52
C LEU A 613 20.86 -3.70 4.40
N ARG A 614 20.01 -2.71 4.73
CA ARG A 614 19.28 -1.92 3.74
C ARG A 614 20.23 -1.19 2.78
N THR A 615 21.35 -0.69 3.29
CA THR A 615 22.40 -0.01 2.50
C THR A 615 23.06 -0.99 1.51
N LEU A 616 23.46 -2.17 1.98
CA LEU A 616 24.02 -3.22 1.11
C LEU A 616 23.01 -3.67 0.04
N ALA A 617 21.76 -3.89 0.44
CA ALA A 617 20.69 -4.31 -0.46
C ALA A 617 20.42 -3.26 -1.55
N ALA A 618 20.42 -1.97 -1.18
CA ALA A 618 20.32 -0.87 -2.12
C ALA A 618 21.52 -0.82 -3.08
N ALA A 619 22.75 -1.01 -2.57
CA ALA A 619 23.94 -1.05 -3.40
C ALA A 619 23.89 -2.18 -4.43
N ILE A 620 23.44 -3.39 -4.05
CA ILE A 620 23.23 -4.51 -4.98
C ILE A 620 22.27 -4.11 -6.11
N SER A 621 21.12 -3.51 -5.77
CA SER A 621 20.13 -3.10 -6.77
C SER A 621 20.63 -1.99 -7.70
N VAL A 622 21.34 -0.99 -7.17
CA VAL A 622 21.94 0.10 -7.97
C VAL A 622 23.02 -0.42 -8.91
N LEU A 623 23.93 -1.27 -8.42
CA LEU A 623 24.97 -1.88 -9.25
C LEU A 623 24.37 -2.80 -10.33
N THR A 624 23.32 -3.54 -9.99
CA THR A 624 22.58 -4.37 -10.96
C THR A 624 21.89 -3.51 -12.01
N LEU A 625 21.29 -2.39 -11.62
CA LEU A 625 20.66 -1.46 -12.54
C LEU A 625 21.69 -0.84 -13.51
N ALA A 626 22.84 -0.42 -12.99
CA ALA A 626 23.95 0.07 -13.81
C ALA A 626 24.46 -1.01 -14.78
N PHE A 627 24.64 -2.24 -14.30
CA PHE A 627 25.04 -3.38 -15.12
C PHE A 627 24.02 -3.70 -16.22
N THR A 628 22.73 -3.74 -15.91
CA THR A 628 21.68 -4.01 -16.91
C THR A 628 21.58 -2.91 -17.96
N GLY A 629 21.73 -1.64 -17.55
CA GLY A 629 21.83 -0.50 -18.48
C GLY A 629 23.03 -0.62 -19.41
N TRP A 630 24.22 -0.91 -18.86
CA TRP A 630 25.42 -1.16 -19.65
C TRP A 630 25.26 -2.37 -20.58
N TRP A 631 24.66 -3.46 -20.12
CA TRP A 631 24.46 -4.67 -20.93
C TRP A 631 23.47 -4.42 -22.08
N ALA A 632 22.41 -3.64 -21.84
CA ALA A 632 21.47 -3.21 -22.87
C ALA A 632 22.15 -2.38 -23.96
N VAL A 633 23.00 -1.42 -23.56
CA VAL A 633 23.70 -0.51 -24.49
C VAL A 633 24.81 -1.23 -25.26
N SER A 634 25.62 -2.05 -24.59
CA SER A 634 26.75 -2.77 -25.21
C SER A 634 26.31 -3.82 -26.24
N THR A 635 25.11 -4.40 -26.07
CA THR A 635 24.57 -5.39 -27.01
C THR A 635 23.68 -4.79 -28.09
N ALA A 636 23.34 -3.51 -27.98
CA ALA A 636 22.72 -2.76 -29.07
C ALA A 636 23.78 -2.58 -30.17
N LYS A 637 23.82 -3.48 -31.16
CA LYS A 637 24.77 -3.43 -32.28
C LYS A 637 24.89 -2.00 -32.82
N PRO A 638 26.09 -1.39 -32.83
CA PRO A 638 26.33 -0.24 -33.69
C PRO A 638 26.24 -0.76 -35.11
N THR A 639 25.21 -0.38 -35.85
CA THR A 639 25.23 -0.55 -37.30
C THR A 639 26.26 0.45 -37.86
N LEU A 640 27.53 0.07 -37.78
CA LEU A 640 28.58 0.60 -38.62
C LEU A 640 28.21 0.22 -40.05
N VAL A 641 27.89 1.22 -40.87
CA VAL A 641 27.84 1.06 -42.31
C VAL A 641 29.28 0.88 -42.77
N GLY A 642 29.73 -0.37 -42.81
CA GLY A 642 30.90 -0.75 -43.61
C GLY A 642 30.48 -0.68 -45.06
N GLY A 643 31.12 0.23 -45.81
CA GLY A 643 30.89 0.36 -47.24
C GLY A 643 31.34 -0.89 -47.99
N GLN A 644 30.54 -1.30 -48.98
CA GLN A 644 31.05 -1.72 -50.28
C GLN A 644 30.04 -1.28 -51.36
N SER A 645 30.59 -0.52 -52.30
CA SER A 645 30.25 -0.44 -53.73
C SER A 645 28.98 0.29 -54.17
N ALA A 646 29.24 1.54 -54.58
CA ALA A 646 28.71 2.23 -55.77
C ALA A 646 27.72 1.44 -56.66
N ALA A 647 26.48 1.92 -56.73
CA ALA A 647 25.83 2.37 -57.97
C ALA A 647 24.45 2.98 -57.66
N MET A 648 24.13 4.05 -58.40
CA MET A 648 22.85 4.74 -58.55
C MET A 648 22.44 5.74 -57.46
N ALA A 649 22.77 6.99 -57.78
CA ALA A 649 22.08 8.19 -57.32
C ALA A 649 20.59 8.14 -57.68
N THR A 650 19.72 8.40 -56.70
CA THR A 650 18.55 9.33 -56.72
C THR A 650 17.55 8.93 -55.64
N THR A 651 17.61 9.57 -54.46
CA THR A 651 16.46 9.96 -53.60
C THR A 651 16.97 10.59 -52.29
N ALA A 652 17.07 11.92 -52.27
CA ALA A 652 17.62 12.69 -51.14
C ALA A 652 16.61 13.00 -50.01
N ASN A 653 15.43 12.38 -49.96
CA ASN A 653 14.40 12.68 -48.94
C ASN A 653 14.17 11.59 -47.87
N THR A 654 14.82 10.42 -47.96
CA THR A 654 14.63 9.32 -47.00
C THR A 654 15.67 9.29 -45.88
N VAL A 655 16.87 9.82 -46.11
CA VAL A 655 18.02 9.74 -45.18
C VAL A 655 17.84 10.62 -43.93
N VAL A 656 17.19 11.78 -44.05
CA VAL A 656 16.95 12.70 -42.91
C VAL A 656 15.93 12.13 -41.91
N SER A 657 14.95 11.34 -42.39
CA SER A 657 13.90 10.74 -41.53
C SER A 657 14.43 9.61 -40.64
N GLU A 658 15.42 8.87 -41.14
CA GLU A 658 15.96 7.70 -40.46
C GLU A 658 17.05 8.11 -39.45
N GLN A 659 17.81 9.16 -39.75
CA GLN A 659 18.74 9.79 -38.82
C GLN A 659 18.00 10.45 -37.64
N ARG A 660 16.83 11.09 -37.89
CA ARG A 660 15.94 11.59 -36.83
C ARG A 660 15.43 10.44 -35.94
N ARG A 661 14.93 9.34 -36.52
CA ARG A 661 14.50 8.14 -35.76
C ARG A 661 15.63 7.50 -34.94
N ARG A 662 16.86 7.48 -35.44
CA ARG A 662 18.05 6.95 -34.75
C ARG A 662 18.49 7.82 -33.56
N ARG A 663 18.42 9.15 -33.70
CA ARG A 663 18.63 10.11 -32.59
C ARG A 663 17.56 9.92 -31.53
N HIS A 664 16.29 9.82 -31.93
CA HIS A 664 15.18 9.57 -31.01
C HIS A 664 15.34 8.26 -30.23
N ARG A 665 15.81 7.16 -30.83
CA ARG A 665 15.96 5.88 -30.11
C ARG A 665 17.05 5.90 -29.02
N ARG A 666 18.14 6.65 -29.23
CA ARG A 666 19.16 6.92 -28.20
C ARG A 666 18.62 7.88 -27.12
N TRP A 667 17.84 8.88 -27.52
CA TRP A 667 17.13 9.76 -26.58
C TRP A 667 16.08 9.01 -25.75
N TYR A 668 15.31 8.07 -26.30
CA TYR A 668 14.35 7.27 -25.54
C TYR A 668 15.01 6.31 -24.56
N LEU A 669 16.19 5.76 -24.89
CA LEU A 669 16.99 4.96 -23.96
C LEU A 669 17.63 5.82 -22.85
N ALA A 670 18.12 7.01 -23.18
CA ALA A 670 18.58 7.98 -22.18
C ALA A 670 17.43 8.50 -21.31
N VAL A 671 16.25 8.74 -21.90
CA VAL A 671 15.01 9.16 -21.22
C VAL A 671 14.44 8.02 -20.36
N ALA A 672 14.59 6.75 -20.76
CA ALA A 672 14.21 5.59 -19.94
C ALA A 672 15.23 5.31 -18.81
N LEU A 673 16.50 5.68 -19.01
CA LEU A 673 17.52 5.66 -17.97
C LEU A 673 17.34 6.80 -16.97
N SER A 674 16.67 7.91 -17.30
CA SER A 674 16.44 9.02 -16.35
C SER A 674 15.50 8.69 -15.18
N PRO A 675 14.35 7.99 -15.31
CA PRO A 675 13.56 7.51 -14.18
C PRO A 675 14.28 6.46 -13.36
N ALA A 676 15.07 5.60 -13.99
CA ALA A 676 15.88 4.59 -13.32
C ALA A 676 17.08 5.20 -12.57
N ALA A 677 17.69 6.24 -13.15
CA ALA A 677 18.73 7.05 -12.53
C ALA A 677 18.16 7.99 -11.47
N LEU A 678 16.94 8.51 -11.64
CA LEU A 678 16.18 9.23 -10.62
C LEU A 678 15.83 8.29 -9.48
N PHE A 679 15.35 7.07 -9.74
CA PHE A 679 15.10 6.04 -8.74
C PHE A 679 16.38 5.62 -8.01
N ALA A 680 17.49 5.44 -8.73
CA ALA A 680 18.80 5.24 -8.12
C ALA A 680 19.24 6.46 -7.31
N LEU A 681 18.99 7.69 -7.79
CA LEU A 681 19.23 8.93 -7.06
C LEU A 681 18.33 9.04 -5.82
N SER A 682 17.09 8.55 -5.89
CA SER A 682 16.11 8.48 -4.80
C SER A 682 16.58 7.51 -3.73
N CYS A 683 17.04 6.33 -4.15
CA CYS A 683 17.72 5.39 -3.28
C CYS A 683 18.96 6.03 -2.65
N THR A 684 19.69 6.90 -3.36
CA THR A 684 20.81 7.65 -2.75
C THR A 684 20.37 8.85 -1.91
N HIS A 685 19.21 9.48 -2.12
CA HIS A 685 18.75 10.57 -1.27
C HIS A 685 18.35 10.06 0.12
N ASP A 686 17.58 8.97 0.17
CA ASP A 686 17.19 8.28 1.41
C ASP A 686 18.36 7.47 2.01
N ALA A 687 19.34 7.03 1.20
CA ALA A 687 20.54 6.38 1.72
C ALA A 687 21.61 7.36 2.22
N VAL A 688 21.90 8.46 1.51
CA VAL A 688 23.07 9.30 1.82
C VAL A 688 22.84 10.20 3.04
N ARG A 689 21.62 10.71 3.24
CA ARG A 689 21.36 11.64 4.35
C ARG A 689 21.55 11.00 5.74
N PRO A 690 21.16 9.74 5.99
CA PRO A 690 21.39 9.07 7.28
C PRO A 690 22.60 8.10 7.28
N VAL A 691 23.24 7.81 6.13
CA VAL A 691 24.49 7.02 6.09
C VAL A 691 25.65 7.74 6.78
N LEU A 692 25.63 9.07 6.87
CA LEU A 692 26.63 9.84 7.61
C LEU A 692 26.46 9.77 9.14
N GLY A 693 25.37 9.18 9.65
CA GLY A 693 25.15 9.00 11.09
C GLY A 693 25.05 10.29 11.90
N ALA A 694 24.98 11.46 11.25
CA ALA A 694 24.88 12.74 11.92
C ALA A 694 23.42 13.07 12.27
N PRO A 695 23.18 13.74 13.42
CA PRO A 695 21.87 14.24 13.77
C PRO A 695 21.35 15.19 12.68
N VAL A 696 20.04 15.14 12.45
CA VAL A 696 19.34 16.05 11.54
C VAL A 696 19.44 17.46 12.13
N ARG A 697 19.74 18.46 11.30
CA ARG A 697 19.70 19.86 11.72
C ARG A 697 18.32 20.44 11.43
N PRO A 698 17.53 20.83 12.45
CA PRO A 698 16.22 21.43 12.23
C PRO A 698 16.34 22.74 11.45
N ARG A 699 15.42 22.98 10.52
CA ARG A 699 15.21 24.31 9.92
C ARG A 699 14.09 25.03 10.68
N PRO A 700 13.98 26.36 10.59
CA PRO A 700 12.82 27.10 11.14
C PRO A 700 11.50 26.57 10.59
N ALA A 701 11.50 26.14 9.32
CA ALA A 701 10.36 25.50 8.73
C ALA A 701 10.00 24.19 9.42
N ASP A 702 10.84 23.50 10.18
CA ASP A 702 10.54 22.20 10.78
C ASP A 702 9.96 22.30 12.22
N THR A 703 9.80 23.53 12.73
CA THR A 703 9.27 23.81 14.08
C THR A 703 7.87 23.24 14.27
N ARG A 704 7.68 22.54 15.39
CA ARG A 704 6.42 21.93 15.83
C ARG A 704 5.86 22.61 17.08
N LEU A 705 6.71 23.02 18.03
CA LEU A 705 6.31 23.83 19.18
C LEU A 705 6.62 25.30 18.86
N VAL A 706 5.57 26.10 18.71
CA VAL A 706 5.64 27.53 18.35
C VAL A 706 5.78 28.39 19.60
N ALA A 707 4.96 28.12 20.61
CA ALA A 707 4.94 28.88 21.85
C ALA A 707 4.62 27.96 23.04
N ASP A 708 5.36 28.13 24.14
CA ASP A 708 5.03 27.62 25.46
C ASP A 708 4.35 28.76 26.23
N LEU A 709 3.02 28.68 26.39
CA LEU A 709 2.24 29.77 26.96
C LEU A 709 2.50 29.93 28.47
N LEU A 710 2.87 28.84 29.16
CA LEU A 710 3.26 28.91 30.56
C LEU A 710 4.58 29.68 30.71
N ALA A 711 5.59 29.34 29.89
CA ALA A 711 6.87 30.05 29.89
C ALA A 711 6.71 31.53 29.51
N LEU A 712 5.82 31.83 28.56
CA LEU A 712 5.46 33.21 28.22
C LEU A 712 4.84 33.93 29.42
N ALA A 713 3.84 33.35 30.10
CA ALA A 713 3.23 33.97 31.27
C ALA A 713 4.25 34.28 32.39
N GLN A 714 5.24 33.39 32.57
CA GLN A 714 6.35 33.60 33.52
C GLN A 714 7.31 34.74 33.11
N SER A 715 7.41 35.04 31.82
CA SER A 715 8.36 36.06 31.32
C SER A 715 7.96 37.50 31.68
N GLY A 716 6.67 37.74 31.99
CA GLY A 716 6.16 39.07 32.31
C GLY A 716 6.24 40.08 31.16
N GLN A 717 6.30 39.62 29.91
CA GLN A 717 6.37 40.49 28.74
C GLN A 717 5.12 41.36 28.58
N SER A 718 5.28 42.58 28.03
CA SER A 718 4.22 43.60 27.96
C SER A 718 3.02 43.23 27.10
N HIS A 719 3.14 42.23 26.23
CA HIS A 719 2.08 41.72 25.35
C HIS A 719 1.36 40.49 25.95
N ILE A 720 1.54 40.28 27.25
CA ILE A 720 0.88 39.23 28.03
C ILE A 720 0.09 39.93 29.14
N HIS A 721 -1.21 39.66 29.19
CA HIS A 721 -2.11 40.33 30.12
C HIS A 721 -2.80 39.30 31.02
N ILE A 722 -2.55 39.39 32.33
CA ILE A 722 -3.20 38.58 33.35
C ILE A 722 -4.33 39.40 33.98
N SER A 723 -5.49 38.79 34.16
CA SER A 723 -6.60 39.36 34.93
C SER A 723 -7.08 38.31 35.92
N SER A 724 -6.97 38.61 37.22
CA SER A 724 -7.40 37.74 38.31
C SER A 724 -7.85 38.56 39.51
N PRO A 725 -8.56 37.98 40.49
CA PRO A 725 -8.89 38.67 41.74
C PRO A 725 -7.65 39.13 42.52
N GLY A 726 -6.50 38.47 42.30
CA GLY A 726 -5.21 38.83 42.88
C GLY A 726 -4.45 39.92 42.12
N GLY A 727 -5.01 40.47 41.04
CA GLY A 727 -4.39 41.50 40.21
C GLY A 727 -3.80 40.96 38.89
N ALA A 728 -2.92 41.77 38.28
CA ALA A 728 -2.40 41.58 36.92
C ALA A 728 -1.02 40.88 36.84
N ALA A 729 -0.57 40.27 37.94
CA ALA A 729 0.69 39.55 38.02
C ALA A 729 0.45 38.10 38.48
N LEU A 730 1.47 37.25 38.30
CA LEU A 730 1.45 35.91 38.89
C LEU A 730 1.37 36.01 40.42
N GLY A 731 0.57 35.14 41.02
CA GLY A 731 0.22 35.18 42.43
C GLY A 731 -0.69 34.01 42.81
N PRO A 732 -1.53 34.14 43.86
CA PRO A 732 -2.31 33.02 44.39
C PRO A 732 -3.45 32.57 43.47
N TYR A 733 -3.94 33.42 42.56
CA TYR A 733 -5.03 33.08 41.63
C TYR A 733 -4.52 32.60 40.26
N VAL A 734 -3.38 33.12 39.80
CA VAL A 734 -2.74 32.69 38.55
C VAL A 734 -1.27 32.44 38.83
N ASN A 735 -0.80 31.20 38.69
CA ASN A 735 0.57 30.85 39.00
C ASN A 735 1.13 29.82 38.01
N ALA A 736 2.45 29.77 37.89
CA ALA A 736 3.14 28.72 37.18
C ALA A 736 3.70 27.71 38.18
N THR A 737 3.13 26.51 38.19
CA THR A 737 3.48 25.44 39.13
C THR A 737 3.48 24.08 38.42
N ARG A 738 3.45 22.99 39.18
CA ARG A 738 3.23 21.63 38.67
C ARG A 738 2.08 20.97 39.43
N ALA A 739 1.35 20.12 38.73
CA ALA A 739 0.35 19.24 39.33
C ALA A 739 0.60 17.80 38.91
N ARG A 740 0.18 16.87 39.78
CA ARG A 740 0.16 15.44 39.49
C ARG A 740 -1.27 14.93 39.56
N LEU A 741 -1.82 14.53 38.41
CA LEU A 741 -3.12 13.85 38.30
C LEU A 741 -2.89 12.44 37.73
N GLU A 742 -3.54 11.42 38.31
CA GLU A 742 -3.38 10.00 37.95
C GLU A 742 -1.91 9.56 37.78
N GLY A 743 -1.03 10.00 38.69
CA GLY A 743 0.39 9.66 38.66
C GLY A 743 1.23 10.37 37.60
N ARG A 744 0.65 11.26 36.78
CA ARG A 744 1.37 12.04 35.76
C ARG A 744 1.53 13.49 36.20
N GLU A 745 2.77 13.88 36.43
CA GLU A 745 3.13 15.25 36.75
C GLU A 745 3.34 16.10 35.49
N ARG A 746 2.77 17.30 35.45
CA ARG A 746 2.88 18.22 34.32
C ARG A 746 3.06 19.66 34.79
N ALA A 747 3.71 20.48 33.97
CA ALA A 747 3.76 21.91 34.19
C ALA A 747 2.35 22.48 34.05
N TRP A 748 1.95 23.34 34.99
CA TRP A 748 0.58 23.73 35.22
C TRP A 748 0.48 25.25 35.32
N LEU A 749 -0.19 25.88 34.36
CA LEU A 749 -0.68 27.25 34.49
C LEU A 749 -1.92 27.21 35.38
N TYR A 750 -1.69 27.28 36.68
CA TYR A 750 -2.73 27.35 37.69
C TYR A 750 -3.54 28.64 37.49
N MET A 751 -4.86 28.53 37.47
CA MET A 751 -5.81 29.62 37.23
C MET A 751 -7.12 29.39 37.99
N HIS A 752 -7.20 29.87 39.23
CA HIS A 752 -8.45 29.87 39.99
C HIS A 752 -9.49 30.79 39.35
N ALA A 753 -10.73 30.33 39.23
CA ALA A 753 -11.79 31.12 38.62
C ALA A 753 -12.23 32.32 39.50
N PRO A 754 -12.69 33.45 38.91
CA PRO A 754 -12.52 33.83 37.52
C PRO A 754 -11.10 34.34 37.25
N SER A 755 -10.39 33.76 36.29
CA SER A 755 -9.08 34.29 35.85
C SER A 755 -8.94 34.20 34.33
N SER A 756 -8.14 35.11 33.76
CA SER A 756 -7.77 35.06 32.34
C SER A 756 -6.30 35.43 32.10
N VAL A 757 -5.72 34.84 31.06
CA VAL A 757 -4.41 35.20 30.53
C VAL A 757 -4.50 35.36 29.02
N SER A 758 -4.12 36.53 28.51
CA SER A 758 -4.16 36.88 27.09
C SER A 758 -2.75 37.00 26.52
N TYR A 759 -2.55 36.47 25.31
CA TYR A 759 -1.26 36.44 24.62
C TYR A 759 -1.41 37.03 23.21
N GLU A 760 -0.61 38.04 22.86
CA GLU A 760 -0.50 38.49 21.47
C GLU A 760 0.55 37.67 20.71
N LEU A 761 0.12 36.93 19.68
CA LEU A 761 0.96 35.95 18.99
C LEU A 761 0.73 35.99 17.47
N ASP A 762 1.76 35.68 16.70
CA ASP A 762 1.66 35.41 15.26
C ASP A 762 1.41 33.91 15.04
N LEU A 763 0.23 33.53 14.53
CA LEU A 763 -0.11 32.13 14.31
C LEU A 763 0.38 31.63 12.95
N PRO A 764 1.08 30.49 12.86
CA PRO A 764 1.41 29.87 11.57
C PRO A 764 0.17 29.27 10.88
N GLU A 765 0.27 28.99 9.57
CA GLU A 765 -0.86 28.51 8.74
C GLU A 765 -1.56 27.24 9.26
N ARG A 766 -0.85 26.37 9.97
CA ARG A 766 -1.39 25.12 10.54
C ARG A 766 -1.28 25.09 12.06
N ALA A 767 -1.50 26.24 12.69
CA ALA A 767 -1.48 26.37 14.14
C ALA A 767 -2.58 25.54 14.80
N ALA A 768 -2.27 24.98 15.95
CA ALA A 768 -3.25 24.41 16.87
C ALA A 768 -2.86 24.76 18.30
N PHE A 769 -3.86 24.94 19.15
CA PHE A 769 -3.67 25.04 20.59
C PHE A 769 -3.79 23.65 21.22
N GLN A 770 -2.92 23.35 22.17
CA GLN A 770 -2.93 22.12 22.96
C GLN A 770 -2.80 22.47 24.44
N ALA A 771 -3.63 21.85 25.28
CA ALA A 771 -3.49 21.89 26.74
C ALA A 771 -4.20 20.69 27.38
N GLY A 772 -3.76 20.29 28.58
CA GLY A 772 -4.53 19.43 29.46
C GLY A 772 -5.36 20.26 30.43
N LEU A 773 -6.68 20.06 30.48
CA LEU A 773 -7.52 20.69 31.50
C LEU A 773 -7.43 19.86 32.78
N GLY A 774 -7.21 20.51 33.92
CA GLY A 774 -7.12 19.84 35.21
C GLY A 774 -7.73 20.65 36.32
N VAL A 775 -8.37 19.94 37.24
CA VAL A 775 -8.91 20.49 38.49
C VAL A 775 -8.18 19.81 39.64
N ASP A 776 -7.81 20.59 40.64
CA ASP A 776 -7.07 20.13 41.80
C ASP A 776 -7.80 18.95 42.48
N PRO A 777 -7.09 17.86 42.86
CA PRO A 777 -7.69 16.72 43.54
C PRO A 777 -8.49 17.08 44.80
N GLU A 778 -8.14 18.16 45.51
CA GLU A 778 -8.89 18.62 46.68
C GLU A 778 -10.34 18.99 46.33
N ALA A 779 -10.59 19.46 45.10
CA ALA A 779 -11.93 19.79 44.62
C ALA A 779 -12.79 18.56 44.29
N TRP A 780 -12.20 17.38 44.09
CA TRP A 780 -12.92 16.19 43.62
C TRP A 780 -13.90 15.64 44.65
N THR A 781 -13.60 15.86 45.93
CA THR A 781 -14.37 15.37 47.08
C THR A 781 -14.88 16.51 47.97
N ALA A 782 -14.77 17.76 47.51
CA ALA A 782 -15.21 18.92 48.26
C ALA A 782 -16.71 18.88 48.59
N PRO A 783 -17.13 19.41 49.75
CA PRO A 783 -18.53 19.38 50.20
C PRO A 783 -19.44 20.28 49.34
N THR A 784 -18.91 21.34 48.73
CA THR A 784 -19.53 22.22 47.72
C THR A 784 -18.70 22.23 46.43
N GLY A 785 -19.26 22.67 45.31
CA GLY A 785 -18.57 22.71 44.00
C GLY A 785 -19.46 22.24 42.85
N ASP A 786 -19.70 23.14 41.90
CA ASP A 786 -20.48 22.92 40.67
C ASP A 786 -19.59 22.79 39.42
N GLY A 787 -18.28 22.97 39.58
CA GLY A 787 -17.27 22.87 38.53
C GLY A 787 -17.11 24.17 37.76
N LEU A 788 -16.10 24.23 36.91
CA LEU A 788 -15.73 25.45 36.20
C LEU A 788 -15.73 25.28 34.69
N ARG A 789 -15.62 26.39 33.96
CA ARG A 789 -15.52 26.40 32.50
C ARG A 789 -14.13 26.82 32.06
N PHE A 790 -13.56 26.02 31.16
CA PHE A 790 -12.34 26.32 30.43
C PHE A 790 -12.72 26.89 29.07
N VAL A 791 -12.35 28.14 28.83
CA VAL A 791 -12.68 28.85 27.60
C VAL A 791 -11.41 29.31 26.90
N VAL A 792 -11.34 29.08 25.59
CA VAL A 792 -10.30 29.63 24.72
C VAL A 792 -10.95 30.53 23.69
N GLU A 793 -10.46 31.76 23.61
CA GLU A 793 -10.98 32.80 22.73
C GLU A 793 -9.84 33.35 21.86
N VAL A 794 -10.12 33.60 20.59
CA VAL A 794 -9.15 34.15 19.62
C VAL A 794 -9.72 35.41 19.02
N THR A 795 -9.00 36.53 19.17
CA THR A 795 -9.37 37.81 18.58
C THR A 795 -8.37 38.18 17.48
N PRO A 796 -8.78 38.19 16.20
CA PRO A 796 -7.90 38.59 15.09
C PRO A 796 -7.57 40.08 15.13
N ALA A 797 -6.31 40.44 14.89
CA ALA A 797 -5.88 41.85 14.85
C ALA A 797 -6.34 42.63 13.60
N GLY A 798 -6.91 41.95 12.58
CA GLY A 798 -7.40 42.57 11.33
C GLY A 798 -8.51 41.74 10.67
N PRO A 799 -9.10 42.21 9.54
CA PRO A 799 -10.10 41.45 8.79
C PRO A 799 -9.47 40.18 8.23
N GLY A 800 -9.78 39.04 8.84
CA GLY A 800 -9.21 37.74 8.47
C GLY A 800 -9.66 37.28 7.07
N ARG A 801 -8.88 36.38 6.46
CA ARG A 801 -9.34 35.60 5.30
C ARG A 801 -10.48 34.68 5.73
N GLY A 802 -11.73 35.05 5.47
CA GLY A 802 -12.86 34.13 5.43
C GLY A 802 -13.18 33.37 6.73
N ALA A 803 -12.80 33.89 7.89
CA ALA A 803 -13.19 33.28 9.16
C ALA A 803 -14.72 33.40 9.28
N ALA A 804 -15.42 32.27 9.43
CA ALA A 804 -16.86 32.23 9.67
C ALA A 804 -17.13 31.57 11.02
N ASN A 805 -18.15 32.02 11.74
CA ASN A 805 -18.58 31.35 12.98
C ASN A 805 -19.19 29.96 12.65
N ALA A 806 -19.53 29.18 13.68
CA ALA A 806 -20.14 27.85 13.52
C ALA A 806 -21.47 27.83 12.71
N SER A 807 -22.05 28.99 12.41
CA SER A 807 -23.24 29.17 11.57
C SER A 807 -22.96 29.72 10.15
N GLY A 808 -21.68 29.83 9.74
CA GLY A 808 -21.30 30.23 8.39
C GLY A 808 -21.30 31.75 8.12
N ALA A 809 -21.45 32.59 9.15
CA ALA A 809 -21.40 34.04 9.02
C ALA A 809 -19.96 34.55 9.08
N SER A 810 -19.57 35.39 8.10
CA SER A 810 -18.30 36.14 8.06
C SER A 810 -18.03 36.84 9.40
N LEU A 811 -16.92 36.50 10.05
CA LEU A 811 -16.43 37.13 11.27
C LEU A 811 -15.96 38.55 10.95
N GLY A 812 -16.58 39.54 11.59
CA GLY A 812 -16.13 40.93 11.54
C GLY A 812 -14.73 41.05 12.16
N ALA A 813 -13.91 41.95 11.61
CA ALA A 813 -12.58 42.26 12.17
C ALA A 813 -12.70 42.64 13.66
N GLY A 814 -11.85 42.04 14.50
CA GLY A 814 -11.78 42.35 15.94
C GLY A 814 -12.84 41.71 16.83
N ALA A 815 -13.77 40.89 16.30
CA ALA A 815 -14.70 40.14 17.15
C ALA A 815 -14.00 38.89 17.74
N PRO A 816 -14.09 38.65 19.07
CA PRO A 816 -13.57 37.44 19.66
C PRO A 816 -14.31 36.19 19.19
N VAL A 817 -13.57 35.15 18.84
CA VAL A 817 -14.10 33.85 18.44
C VAL A 817 -13.80 32.83 19.53
N ARG A 818 -14.85 32.26 20.12
CA ARG A 818 -14.69 31.16 21.07
C ARG A 818 -14.41 29.87 20.32
N VAL A 819 -13.25 29.26 20.60
CA VAL A 819 -12.77 28.05 19.92
C VAL A 819 -12.72 26.83 20.84
N LEU A 820 -12.78 27.04 22.16
CA LEU A 820 -13.03 26.00 23.17
C LEU A 820 -13.97 26.56 24.24
N ASP A 821 -14.91 25.74 24.67
CA ASP A 821 -15.83 26.03 25.77
C ASP A 821 -16.20 24.71 26.43
N GLU A 822 -15.58 24.42 27.56
CA GLU A 822 -15.72 23.12 28.20
C GLU A 822 -15.97 23.25 29.70
N HIS A 823 -17.06 22.66 30.15
CA HIS A 823 -17.39 22.59 31.57
C HIS A 823 -16.82 21.32 32.18
N VAL A 824 -16.01 21.47 33.23
CA VAL A 824 -15.34 20.37 33.92
C VAL A 824 -15.78 20.35 35.37
N ASN A 825 -16.43 19.26 35.75
CA ASN A 825 -16.91 19.02 37.11
C ASN A 825 -16.48 17.62 37.59
N PRO A 826 -15.32 17.48 38.26
CA PRO A 826 -14.81 16.20 38.75
C PRO A 826 -15.58 15.62 39.93
N ARG A 827 -16.41 16.43 40.60
CA ARG A 827 -17.26 15.96 41.69
C ARG A 827 -18.41 15.11 41.14
N SER A 828 -19.12 15.64 40.16
CA SER A 828 -20.27 14.96 39.53
C SER A 828 -19.86 13.86 38.54
N PHE A 829 -18.69 14.01 37.91
CA PHE A 829 -18.23 13.15 36.83
C PHE A 829 -16.83 12.60 37.14
N GLY A 830 -16.76 11.32 37.49
CA GLY A 830 -15.50 10.66 37.86
C GLY A 830 -14.47 10.67 36.72
N GLU A 831 -14.92 10.67 35.47
CA GLU A 831 -14.10 10.75 34.26
C GLU A 831 -13.35 12.07 34.07
N HIS A 832 -13.72 13.12 34.81
CA HIS A 832 -13.03 14.41 34.86
C HIS A 832 -11.89 14.43 35.90
N ARG A 833 -11.71 13.36 36.70
CA ARG A 833 -10.66 13.25 37.73
C ARG A 833 -9.30 12.86 37.14
N ARG A 834 -8.90 13.52 36.06
CA ARG A 834 -7.67 13.26 35.30
C ARG A 834 -7.34 14.44 34.41
N TRP A 835 -6.18 14.40 33.75
CA TRP A 835 -5.88 15.35 32.69
C TRP A 835 -6.83 15.15 31.50
N LEU A 836 -7.63 16.17 31.20
CA LEU A 836 -8.49 16.20 30.02
C LEU A 836 -7.73 16.89 28.88
N ASP A 837 -6.97 16.10 28.12
CA ASP A 837 -6.16 16.62 27.02
C ASP A 837 -7.03 17.14 25.87
N ARG A 838 -6.82 18.40 25.47
CA ARG A 838 -7.58 19.10 24.43
C ARG A 838 -6.68 19.71 23.38
N TRP A 839 -7.14 19.60 22.15
CA TRP A 839 -6.53 20.19 20.98
C TRP A 839 -7.58 20.98 20.22
N VAL A 840 -7.23 22.21 19.86
CA VAL A 840 -8.11 23.14 19.16
C VAL A 840 -7.41 23.57 17.88
N ASP A 841 -8.06 23.36 16.74
CA ASP A 841 -7.53 23.80 15.46
C ASP A 841 -7.62 25.33 15.34
N LEU A 842 -6.48 25.97 15.10
CA LEU A 842 -6.37 27.41 14.92
C LEU A 842 -5.98 27.79 13.48
N SER A 843 -5.96 26.83 12.54
CA SER A 843 -5.54 27.04 11.16
C SER A 843 -6.38 28.08 10.40
N VAL A 844 -7.64 28.28 10.80
CA VAL A 844 -8.50 29.36 10.28
C VAL A 844 -7.95 30.76 10.56
N PHE A 845 -7.13 30.91 11.59
CA PHE A 845 -6.41 32.15 11.95
C PHE A 845 -4.95 32.15 11.49
N GLY A 846 -4.54 31.13 10.75
CA GLY A 846 -3.17 30.94 10.31
C GLY A 846 -2.66 32.07 9.41
N GLY A 847 -1.40 32.47 9.62
CA GLY A 847 -0.75 33.58 8.94
C GLY A 847 -1.14 34.97 9.46
N GLN A 848 -1.84 35.07 10.60
CA GLN A 848 -2.32 36.32 11.17
C GLN A 848 -1.80 36.53 12.60
N ARG A 849 -1.73 37.79 13.01
CA ARG A 849 -1.55 38.17 14.41
C ARG A 849 -2.90 38.08 15.13
N VAL A 850 -2.90 37.46 16.31
CA VAL A 850 -4.10 37.31 17.13
C VAL A 850 -3.79 37.60 18.60
N THR A 851 -4.84 37.92 19.35
CA THR A 851 -4.86 37.80 20.81
C THR A 851 -5.54 36.49 21.17
N LEU A 852 -4.79 35.56 21.75
CA LEU A 852 -5.31 34.30 22.29
C LEU A 852 -5.56 34.46 23.79
N THR A 853 -6.78 34.23 24.24
CA THR A 853 -7.15 34.37 25.65
C THR A 853 -7.59 33.05 26.24
N LEU A 854 -6.88 32.60 27.29
CA LEU A 854 -7.28 31.46 28.12
C LEU A 854 -8.09 32.00 29.31
N ARG A 855 -9.26 31.44 29.58
CA ARG A 855 -10.13 31.86 30.69
C ARG A 855 -10.60 30.66 31.49
N THR A 856 -10.51 30.76 32.82
CA THR A 856 -11.23 29.89 33.74
C THR A 856 -12.37 30.69 34.34
N GLU A 857 -13.61 30.30 34.05
CA GLU A 857 -14.82 30.94 34.54
C GLU A 857 -15.49 30.04 35.59
N PRO A 858 -16.03 30.61 36.68
CA PRO A 858 -16.71 29.82 37.70
C PRO A 858 -18.03 29.27 37.15
N GLY A 859 -18.56 28.25 37.82
CA GLY A 859 -19.97 27.90 37.71
C GLY A 859 -20.87 28.98 38.35
N PRO A 860 -22.07 28.62 38.80
CA PRO A 860 -22.84 29.45 39.72
C PRO A 860 -22.04 29.96 40.94
N THR A 861 -21.10 29.19 41.47
CA THR A 861 -20.15 29.64 42.51
C THR A 861 -18.69 29.42 42.10
N ALA A 862 -17.75 30.12 42.75
CA ALA A 862 -16.31 29.96 42.52
C ALA A 862 -15.63 29.09 43.59
N GLU A 863 -16.42 28.37 44.41
CA GLU A 863 -15.91 27.59 45.52
C GLU A 863 -15.26 26.29 45.04
N HIS A 864 -14.03 26.03 45.45
CA HIS A 864 -13.25 24.84 45.09
C HIS A 864 -12.96 24.72 43.58
N ASP A 865 -12.94 25.84 42.84
CA ASP A 865 -12.58 25.90 41.42
C ASP A 865 -11.05 26.00 41.18
N TRP A 866 -10.25 25.39 42.07
CA TRP A 866 -8.79 25.33 41.93
C TRP A 866 -8.44 24.46 40.72
N SER A 867 -7.89 25.09 39.70
CA SER A 867 -7.79 24.49 38.37
C SER A 867 -6.67 25.11 37.56
N GLY A 868 -6.43 24.56 36.36
CA GLY A 868 -5.55 25.23 35.41
C GLY A 868 -5.24 24.39 34.18
N TRP A 869 -4.34 24.93 33.37
CA TRP A 869 -3.99 24.41 32.05
C TRP A 869 -2.61 23.74 32.11
N ALA A 870 -2.54 22.43 31.86
CA ALA A 870 -1.29 21.71 31.78
C ALA A 870 -0.66 21.81 30.40
N ASN A 871 0.64 22.12 30.36
CA ASN A 871 1.44 22.30 29.15
C ASN A 871 0.69 23.09 28.05
N PRO A 872 0.15 24.30 28.33
CA PRO A 872 -0.57 25.07 27.33
C PRO A 872 0.40 25.57 26.27
N VAL A 873 0.21 25.13 25.03
CA VAL A 873 1.15 25.38 23.93
C VAL A 873 0.45 25.69 22.62
N ILE A 874 1.16 26.40 21.74
CA ILE A 874 0.82 26.53 20.32
C ILE A 874 1.75 25.66 19.52
N VAL A 875 1.17 24.81 18.66
CA VAL A 875 1.89 23.83 17.86
C VAL A 875 1.55 23.94 16.38
N VAL A 876 2.40 23.37 15.52
CA VAL A 876 2.14 23.26 14.07
C VAL A 876 1.78 21.82 13.70
N GLN A 877 0.60 21.63 13.12
CA GLN A 877 0.14 20.32 12.64
C GLN A 877 0.54 20.08 11.19
N ARG A 878 1.24 18.98 10.93
CA ARG A 878 1.67 18.59 9.57
C ARG A 878 1.49 17.13 9.23
N ASP A 879 0.96 16.37 10.16
CA ASP A 879 0.86 14.92 10.04
C ASP A 879 -0.39 14.57 9.22
N ALA A 880 -0.29 13.55 8.36
CA ALA A 880 -1.35 13.20 7.40
C ALA A 880 -2.60 12.65 8.09
N ARG A 881 -2.48 12.17 9.33
CA ARG A 881 -3.63 11.88 10.19
C ARG A 881 -4.57 13.08 10.39
N ARG A 882 -4.09 14.30 10.17
CA ARG A 882 -4.77 15.54 10.56
C ARG A 882 -4.64 16.63 9.49
N PRO A 883 -5.44 16.58 8.42
CA PRO A 883 -5.61 17.78 7.60
C PRO A 883 -6.35 18.83 8.42
N GLY A 884 -5.76 20.01 8.54
CA GLY A 884 -6.40 21.16 9.20
C GLY A 884 -7.80 21.43 8.65
N GLY A 885 -8.68 21.86 9.54
CA GLY A 885 -9.88 22.62 9.23
C GLY A 885 -11.20 21.84 9.22
N GLY A 886 -11.24 20.61 9.72
CA GLY A 886 -12.52 19.96 10.03
C GLY A 886 -12.84 20.08 11.52
N PRO A 887 -14.09 20.42 11.92
CA PRO A 887 -14.46 20.33 13.33
C PRO A 887 -14.13 18.91 13.83
N PRO A 888 -13.70 18.74 15.09
CA PRO A 888 -13.47 17.42 15.65
C PRO A 888 -14.73 16.59 15.40
N GLY A 889 -14.60 15.56 14.56
CA GLY A 889 -15.63 14.53 14.50
C GLY A 889 -15.77 13.97 15.91
N PRO A 890 -17.00 13.67 16.37
CA PRO A 890 -17.18 13.06 17.68
C PRO A 890 -16.25 11.85 17.78
N VAL A 891 -15.57 11.72 18.93
CA VAL A 891 -14.89 10.48 19.30
C VAL A 891 -15.90 9.36 19.08
N PRO A 892 -15.63 8.36 18.23
CA PRO A 892 -16.56 7.26 18.05
C PRO A 892 -16.81 6.66 19.42
N THR A 893 -18.04 6.76 19.91
CA THR A 893 -18.49 5.91 20.99
C THR A 893 -18.24 4.46 20.54
N PRO A 894 -17.79 3.56 21.43
CA PRO A 894 -17.70 2.15 21.08
C PRO A 894 -19.04 1.76 20.47
N ARG A 895 -19.04 1.29 19.22
CA ARG A 895 -20.23 0.63 18.69
C ARG A 895 -20.52 -0.49 19.68
N ALA A 896 -21.66 -0.40 20.35
CA ALA A 896 -22.27 -1.56 20.96
C ALA A 896 -22.60 -2.50 19.79
N SER A 897 -21.65 -3.39 19.47
CA SER A 897 -21.86 -4.59 18.68
C SER A 897 -21.84 -5.78 19.63
#